data_AF-A0AAV7ATL0-F1
#
_entry.id   AF-A0AAV7ATL0-F1
#
_cell.length_a   1.000
_cell.length_b   1.000
_cell.length_c   1.000
_cell.angle_alpha   90.00
_cell.angle_beta   90.00
_cell.angle_gamma   90.00
#
_symmetry.space_group_name_H-M   'P 1'
#
loop_
_entity.id
_entity.type
_entity.pdbx_description
1 polymer ?
#
loop_
_entity_poly.entity_id
_entity_poly.type
_entity_poly.pdbx_seq_one_letter_code
_entity_poly.pdbx_strand_id
1 'polypeptide(L)'
;MTAFILAVIVNNYITGQEACLQGNLIAICLEQLNDTLPLLRQWVAICLGRIWQNFDAARWCGVRDSAHEKLYSLLSDSIPEVRCSAVFALGTFVGNSGERTDHSTTIDHNVAMMLAQLINDGSAMVRKELVVALSHLVAQYESNFCTVALQFMEEEKNYHLPSPASTEAGSLTPVREAPSTPRLRSVSSYGNIRAVTTPRNLNKSLQNLSLTEEGGAPVAFSPGNLSTSSSASSTLGSPDNEEYILSFETIDKMRRVSSYSSLNSLIGVSFNSVYTQIWRVLLHLAADPYPEASDLAMRVLNSIAYKATLSTRPQRILDAASLTQSAPASPTNKGMHIHQVGGSPPTPSASSSSLTNDVSKPTVNRELPSARPANAGGNIGVQYTPHSHQFPRTRKMFDKGPDQTAEDGDDAIVHKGFLSGSLQTGFCDWSAKYFGQSVMKVPDEQDAESQVRKEREWRFLRNSKVRKQAQRLIQKGITRLDDQIFINRNPGVPSVVKFHPFTSCIAVADKDSICFWDWEKGEKLDYFHNGNPRYTRITAMEYLNGQDCSLLLTATDDGAIRVWKNFADLEKNPEMVTAWQGLSDMLPSARGGLARRVSIYLDRSKQGGAGMVVDWEQETGQLITSGDVRIVRIWDTEREMKVQDIPTGADSCVTSLSCDSHRSIIVAGLGDGSVRVFDRRMSPNDSRVMTYREHTAWVVKTHLQKEVEGNLLSVSVNGDVRYFDLRMPESINTLQIVKGLTALDYHPQANLFACGSMNQFIAIYNTSGEVISNIKYYDGFMGQRIGAISCLAFHPHWPHLAVGSNDYYMSIYSVEKRVR
;
A
#
# COMPACT_ATOMS: atom_id res chain seq x y z
N MET A 1 -13.66 -30.40 -15.08
CA MET A 1 -12.46 -31.11 -15.61
C MET A 1 -12.25 -30.84 -17.10
N THR A 2 -13.27 -30.88 -17.96
CA THR A 2 -13.10 -30.65 -19.42
C THR A 2 -12.43 -29.33 -19.78
N ALA A 3 -12.82 -28.21 -19.14
CA ALA A 3 -12.18 -26.91 -19.35
C ALA A 3 -10.66 -26.93 -19.05
N PHE A 4 -10.23 -27.66 -18.02
CA PHE A 4 -8.82 -27.88 -17.72
C PHE A 4 -8.11 -28.67 -18.82
N ILE A 5 -8.72 -29.76 -19.30
CA ILE A 5 -8.14 -30.57 -20.39
C ILE A 5 -7.92 -29.72 -21.64
N LEU A 6 -8.93 -28.93 -22.04
CA LEU A 6 -8.84 -28.03 -23.18
C LEU A 6 -7.78 -26.95 -22.94
N ALA A 7 -7.72 -26.36 -21.74
CA ALA A 7 -6.69 -25.40 -21.35
C ALA A 7 -5.27 -25.98 -21.39
N VAL A 8 -5.09 -27.30 -21.21
CA VAL A 8 -3.79 -27.97 -21.37
C VAL A 8 -3.49 -28.22 -22.85
N ILE A 9 -4.48 -28.63 -23.65
CA ILE A 9 -4.32 -28.86 -25.10
C ILE A 9 -3.87 -27.58 -25.83
N VAL A 10 -4.42 -26.42 -25.46
CA VAL A 10 -4.10 -25.14 -26.11
C VAL A 10 -2.89 -24.42 -25.49
N ASN A 11 -2.24 -24.99 -24.46
CA ASN A 11 -1.18 -24.31 -23.72
C ASN A 11 0.12 -24.25 -24.52
N ASN A 12 0.50 -23.06 -25.00
CA ASN A 12 1.71 -22.83 -25.80
C ASN A 12 1.86 -23.80 -26.99
N TYR A 13 0.73 -24.19 -27.60
CA TYR A 13 0.70 -25.15 -28.70
C TYR A 13 -0.24 -24.67 -29.81
N ILE A 14 0.34 -24.07 -30.87
CA ILE A 14 -0.40 -23.42 -31.96
C ILE A 14 -1.37 -24.36 -32.66
N THR A 15 -0.95 -25.59 -32.99
CA THR A 15 -1.85 -26.57 -33.66
C THR A 15 -3.07 -26.91 -32.80
N GLY A 16 -2.90 -26.96 -31.47
CA GLY A 16 -4.00 -27.14 -30.53
C GLY A 16 -4.91 -25.92 -30.47
N GLN A 17 -4.35 -24.71 -30.47
CA GLN A 17 -5.10 -23.45 -30.53
C GLN A 17 -5.92 -23.33 -31.82
N GLU A 18 -5.33 -23.63 -32.98
CA GLU A 18 -6.01 -23.61 -34.29
C GLU A 18 -7.17 -24.61 -34.34
N ALA A 19 -6.94 -25.85 -33.92
CA ALA A 19 -7.96 -26.90 -33.89
C ALA A 19 -9.12 -26.52 -32.95
N CYS A 20 -8.81 -25.99 -31.76
CA CYS A 20 -9.83 -25.57 -30.80
C CYS A 20 -10.58 -24.30 -31.25
N LEU A 21 -9.92 -23.39 -31.95
CA LEU A 21 -10.56 -22.21 -32.53
C LEU A 21 -11.58 -22.61 -33.59
N GLN A 22 -11.24 -23.55 -34.48
CA GLN A 22 -12.18 -24.13 -35.45
C GLN A 22 -13.33 -24.89 -34.77
N GLY A 23 -13.06 -25.48 -33.61
CA GLY A 23 -14.05 -26.12 -32.75
C GLY A 23 -14.95 -25.14 -31.96
N ASN A 24 -14.91 -23.84 -32.25
CA ASN A 24 -15.68 -22.79 -31.56
C ASN A 24 -15.45 -22.73 -30.04
N LEU A 25 -14.25 -23.08 -29.57
CA LEU A 25 -13.94 -23.11 -28.13
C LEU A 25 -14.21 -21.76 -27.44
N ILE A 26 -13.94 -20.63 -28.11
CA ILE A 26 -14.16 -19.29 -27.54
C ILE A 26 -15.63 -19.07 -27.20
N ALA A 27 -16.54 -19.31 -28.15
CA ALA A 27 -17.97 -19.15 -27.94
C ALA A 27 -18.48 -20.05 -26.80
N ILE A 28 -18.08 -21.33 -26.81
CA ILE A 28 -18.45 -22.31 -25.77
C ILE A 28 -17.98 -21.85 -24.39
N CYS A 29 -16.73 -21.39 -24.27
CA CYS A 29 -16.20 -20.87 -23.01
C CYS A 29 -16.95 -19.63 -22.53
N LEU A 30 -17.26 -18.68 -23.43
CA LEU A 30 -17.95 -17.44 -23.05
C LEU A 30 -19.37 -17.69 -22.53
N GLU A 31 -20.06 -18.74 -22.97
CA GLU A 31 -21.37 -19.13 -22.45
C GLU A 31 -21.29 -19.65 -20.99
N GLN A 32 -20.17 -20.24 -20.60
CA GLN A 32 -19.95 -20.85 -19.28
C GLN A 32 -19.36 -19.87 -18.25
N LEU A 33 -19.13 -18.62 -18.63
CA LEU A 33 -18.41 -17.64 -17.81
C LEU A 33 -19.18 -17.25 -16.53
N ASN A 34 -20.51 -17.34 -16.56
CA ASN A 34 -21.38 -16.99 -15.43
C ASN A 34 -21.90 -18.22 -14.66
N ASP A 35 -21.24 -19.38 -14.80
CA ASP A 35 -21.64 -20.60 -14.09
C ASP A 35 -21.54 -20.42 -12.56
N THR A 36 -22.33 -21.17 -11.79
CA THR A 36 -22.34 -21.05 -10.32
C THR A 36 -21.07 -21.60 -9.68
N LEU A 37 -20.39 -22.56 -10.32
CA LEU A 37 -19.18 -23.20 -9.80
C LEU A 37 -17.92 -22.33 -10.02
N PRO A 38 -17.25 -21.88 -8.94
CA PRO A 38 -16.06 -21.03 -9.07
C PRO A 38 -14.92 -21.69 -9.85
N LEU A 39 -14.70 -22.99 -9.62
CA LEU A 39 -13.66 -23.75 -10.31
C LEU A 39 -13.90 -23.85 -11.82
N LEU A 40 -15.16 -23.86 -12.27
CA LEU A 40 -15.46 -23.83 -13.70
C LEU A 40 -15.17 -22.46 -14.29
N ARG A 41 -15.66 -21.38 -13.65
CA ARG A 41 -15.37 -19.99 -14.08
C ARG A 41 -13.86 -19.72 -14.16
N GLN A 42 -13.11 -20.17 -13.16
CA GLN A 42 -11.64 -20.10 -13.12
C GLN A 42 -11.01 -20.75 -14.36
N TRP A 43 -11.30 -22.03 -14.60
CA TRP A 43 -10.66 -22.77 -15.70
C TRP A 43 -11.15 -22.37 -17.09
N VAL A 44 -12.38 -21.89 -17.22
CA VAL A 44 -12.90 -21.29 -18.45
C VAL A 44 -12.12 -20.02 -18.78
N ALA A 45 -11.89 -19.14 -17.81
CA ALA A 45 -11.08 -17.94 -18.00
C ALA A 45 -9.61 -18.28 -18.33
N ILE A 46 -8.99 -19.25 -17.64
CA ILE A 46 -7.64 -19.73 -17.99
C ILE A 46 -7.59 -20.30 -19.41
N CYS A 47 -8.60 -21.08 -19.81
CA CYS A 47 -8.69 -21.66 -21.15
C CYS A 47 -8.77 -20.59 -22.24
N LEU A 48 -9.62 -19.57 -22.03
CA LEU A 48 -9.70 -18.39 -22.88
C LEU A 48 -8.36 -17.63 -22.92
N GLY A 49 -7.72 -17.42 -21.77
CA GLY A 49 -6.42 -16.74 -21.70
C GLY A 49 -5.32 -17.45 -22.50
N ARG A 50 -5.33 -18.79 -22.52
CA ARG A 50 -4.36 -19.60 -23.26
C ARG A 50 -4.68 -19.75 -24.75
N ILE A 51 -5.95 -19.75 -25.17
CA ILE A 51 -6.29 -19.97 -26.58
C ILE A 51 -5.81 -18.82 -27.48
N TRP A 52 -5.86 -17.57 -26.99
CA TRP A 52 -5.38 -16.42 -27.74
C TRP A 52 -3.96 -15.97 -27.37
N GLN A 53 -3.27 -16.70 -26.49
CA GLN A 53 -1.92 -16.34 -26.08
C GLN A 53 -0.97 -16.50 -27.26
N ASN A 54 -0.34 -15.40 -27.68
CA ASN A 54 0.53 -15.29 -28.85
C ASN A 54 -0.15 -15.77 -30.15
N PHE A 55 -1.46 -15.60 -30.27
CA PHE A 55 -2.26 -16.08 -31.41
C PHE A 55 -3.37 -15.09 -31.81
N ASP A 56 -3.10 -14.27 -32.83
CA ASP A 56 -3.98 -13.16 -33.22
C ASP A 56 -5.33 -13.60 -33.81
N ALA A 57 -5.39 -14.73 -34.51
CA ALA A 57 -6.65 -15.21 -35.08
C ALA A 57 -7.69 -15.50 -33.99
N ALA A 58 -7.26 -16.11 -32.87
CA ALA A 58 -8.10 -16.33 -31.71
C ALA A 58 -8.43 -15.01 -30.98
N ARG A 59 -7.47 -14.08 -30.86
CA ARG A 59 -7.72 -12.74 -30.30
C ARG A 59 -8.85 -12.01 -31.04
N TRP A 60 -8.76 -11.94 -32.37
CA TRP A 60 -9.77 -11.26 -33.20
C TRP A 60 -11.12 -11.97 -33.19
N CYS A 61 -11.13 -13.30 -33.03
CA CYS A 61 -12.36 -14.03 -32.75
C CYS A 61 -12.97 -13.62 -31.41
N GLY A 62 -12.15 -13.51 -30.36
CA GLY A 62 -12.56 -12.97 -29.06
C GLY A 62 -13.06 -11.53 -29.13
N VAL A 63 -12.49 -10.67 -29.98
CA VAL A 63 -13.01 -9.31 -30.20
C VAL A 63 -14.42 -9.35 -30.78
N ARG A 64 -14.66 -10.16 -31.82
CA ARG A 64 -15.99 -10.29 -32.44
C ARG A 64 -17.04 -10.80 -31.45
N ASP A 65 -16.65 -11.71 -30.56
CA ASP A 65 -17.55 -12.30 -29.56
C ASP A 65 -17.64 -11.48 -28.26
N SER A 66 -17.01 -10.30 -28.23
CA SER A 66 -16.94 -9.39 -27.09
C SER A 66 -16.41 -10.06 -25.81
N ALA A 67 -15.39 -10.92 -25.97
CA ALA A 67 -14.81 -11.71 -24.88
C ALA A 67 -14.25 -10.84 -23.75
N HIS A 68 -13.54 -9.76 -24.10
CA HIS A 68 -12.96 -8.83 -23.13
C HIS A 68 -14.02 -8.14 -22.27
N GLU A 69 -15.15 -7.74 -22.85
CA GLU A 69 -16.27 -7.14 -22.09
C GLU A 69 -16.93 -8.15 -21.15
N LYS A 70 -17.14 -9.38 -21.63
CA LYS A 70 -17.71 -10.46 -20.81
C LYS A 70 -16.79 -10.83 -19.64
N LEU A 71 -15.47 -10.80 -19.84
CA LEU A 71 -14.50 -11.06 -18.78
C LEU A 71 -14.48 -10.00 -17.67
N TYR A 72 -14.98 -8.79 -17.92
CA TYR A 72 -15.03 -7.74 -16.89
C TYR A 72 -15.93 -8.11 -15.70
N SER A 73 -16.96 -8.94 -15.91
CA SER A 73 -17.82 -9.39 -14.80
C SER A 73 -17.05 -10.21 -13.75
N LEU A 74 -16.04 -10.96 -14.19
CA LEU A 74 -15.22 -11.80 -13.33
C LEU A 74 -14.18 -11.01 -12.52
N LEU A 75 -13.89 -9.76 -12.89
CA LEU A 75 -12.98 -8.90 -12.13
C LEU A 75 -13.54 -8.50 -10.75
N SER A 76 -14.86 -8.64 -10.56
CA SER A 76 -15.55 -8.42 -9.28
C SER A 76 -16.06 -9.70 -8.62
N ASP A 77 -15.58 -10.87 -9.07
CA ASP A 77 -15.99 -12.17 -8.49
C ASP A 77 -15.61 -12.24 -7.00
N SER A 78 -16.46 -12.89 -6.20
CA SER A 78 -16.19 -13.13 -4.78
C SER A 78 -14.92 -13.93 -4.52
N ILE A 79 -14.52 -14.79 -5.47
CA ILE A 79 -13.41 -15.72 -5.32
C ILE A 79 -12.15 -15.15 -5.99
N PRO A 80 -11.04 -14.94 -5.24
CA PRO A 80 -9.83 -14.33 -5.78
C PRO A 80 -9.17 -15.13 -6.90
N GLU A 81 -9.28 -16.47 -6.92
CA GLU A 81 -8.79 -17.33 -8.02
C GLU A 81 -9.49 -17.02 -9.35
N VAL A 82 -10.78 -16.71 -9.32
CA VAL A 82 -11.56 -16.36 -10.51
C VAL A 82 -11.15 -14.97 -10.99
N ARG A 83 -11.01 -14.00 -10.08
CA ARG A 83 -10.49 -12.66 -10.40
C ARG A 83 -9.10 -12.74 -11.04
N CYS A 84 -8.20 -13.52 -10.44
CA CYS A 84 -6.85 -13.76 -10.95
C CYS A 84 -6.87 -14.37 -12.36
N SER A 85 -7.74 -15.36 -12.60
CA SER A 85 -7.89 -15.98 -13.93
C SER A 85 -8.39 -15.01 -14.99
N ALA A 86 -9.30 -14.10 -14.63
CA ALA A 86 -9.78 -13.05 -15.51
C ALA A 86 -8.68 -12.03 -15.83
N VAL A 87 -7.88 -11.63 -14.83
CA VAL A 87 -6.71 -10.76 -15.02
C VAL A 87 -5.69 -11.42 -15.95
N PHE A 88 -5.38 -12.71 -15.75
CA PHE A 88 -4.53 -13.49 -16.64
C PHE A 88 -5.06 -13.45 -18.09
N ALA A 89 -6.34 -13.77 -18.29
CA ALA A 89 -6.94 -13.85 -19.62
C ALA A 89 -6.94 -12.49 -20.35
N LEU A 90 -7.29 -11.41 -19.64
CA LEU A 90 -7.23 -10.06 -20.17
C LEU A 90 -5.79 -9.59 -20.42
N GLY A 91 -4.85 -9.99 -19.56
CA GLY A 91 -3.42 -9.70 -19.71
C GLY A 91 -2.81 -10.36 -20.94
N THR A 92 -3.13 -11.62 -21.22
CA THR A 92 -2.68 -12.31 -22.45
C THR A 92 -3.38 -11.78 -23.70
N PHE A 93 -4.62 -11.30 -23.57
CA PHE A 93 -5.36 -10.70 -24.66
C PHE A 93 -4.67 -9.43 -25.20
N VAL A 94 -4.10 -8.61 -24.31
CA VAL A 94 -3.32 -7.40 -24.64
C VAL A 94 -1.90 -7.73 -25.10
N GLY A 95 -1.29 -8.79 -24.58
CA GLY A 95 0.12 -9.13 -24.83
C GLY A 95 0.46 -9.59 -26.24
N ASN A 96 -0.52 -9.82 -27.11
CA ASN A 96 -0.32 -10.29 -28.48
C ASN A 96 0.42 -9.27 -29.36
N SER A 97 1.49 -9.72 -30.02
CA SER A 97 2.43 -8.92 -30.83
C SER A 97 1.98 -8.65 -32.27
N GLY A 98 0.70 -8.84 -32.60
CA GLY A 98 0.15 -8.65 -33.94
C GLY A 98 0.22 -7.21 -34.46
N GLU A 99 -0.08 -7.05 -35.75
CA GLU A 99 -0.16 -5.75 -36.41
C GLU A 99 -1.03 -4.77 -35.62
N ARG A 100 -0.44 -3.62 -35.30
CA ARG A 100 -1.11 -2.61 -34.50
C ARG A 100 -1.96 -1.72 -35.38
N THR A 101 -3.26 -1.92 -35.26
CA THR A 101 -4.26 -1.02 -35.84
C THR A 101 -4.75 -0.07 -34.75
N ASP A 102 -5.30 1.08 -35.13
CA ASP A 102 -5.94 2.00 -34.17
C ASP A 102 -7.09 1.30 -33.40
N HIS A 103 -7.63 0.20 -33.95
CA HIS A 103 -8.71 -0.57 -33.32
C HIS A 103 -8.18 -1.41 -32.16
N SER A 104 -7.09 -2.16 -32.38
CA SER A 104 -6.44 -2.94 -31.32
C SER A 104 -5.98 -2.03 -30.18
N THR A 105 -5.45 -0.85 -30.50
CA THR A 105 -5.01 0.12 -29.48
C THR A 105 -6.15 0.61 -28.60
N THR A 106 -7.32 0.91 -29.17
CA THR A 106 -8.50 1.31 -28.38
C THR A 106 -8.94 0.20 -27.41
N ILE A 107 -8.92 -1.06 -27.87
CA ILE A 107 -9.29 -2.21 -27.04
C ILE A 107 -8.27 -2.40 -25.91
N ASP A 108 -6.97 -2.31 -26.21
CA ASP A 108 -5.91 -2.42 -25.22
C ASP A 108 -6.02 -1.34 -24.14
N HIS A 109 -6.32 -0.10 -24.52
CA HIS A 109 -6.55 1.00 -23.57
C HIS A 109 -7.75 0.73 -22.66
N ASN A 110 -8.85 0.21 -23.19
CA ASN A 110 -10.03 -0.14 -22.40
C ASN A 110 -9.72 -1.26 -21.40
N VAL A 111 -9.07 -2.34 -21.86
CA VAL A 111 -8.67 -3.46 -20.99
C VAL A 111 -7.70 -2.99 -19.91
N ALA A 112 -6.69 -2.19 -20.27
CA ALA A 112 -5.72 -1.65 -19.32
C ALA A 112 -6.39 -0.83 -18.20
N MET A 113 -7.35 0.02 -18.56
CA MET A 113 -8.09 0.84 -17.61
C MET A 113 -9.02 0.03 -16.70
N MET A 114 -9.60 -1.06 -17.21
CA MET A 114 -10.38 -1.99 -16.38
C MET A 114 -9.48 -2.75 -15.39
N LEU A 115 -8.33 -3.24 -15.84
CA LEU A 115 -7.35 -3.91 -14.98
C LEU A 115 -6.79 -2.99 -13.89
N ALA A 116 -6.56 -1.71 -14.21
CA ALA A 116 -6.07 -0.72 -13.26
C ALA A 116 -6.95 -0.54 -12.01
N GLN A 117 -8.24 -0.92 -12.06
CA GLN A 117 -9.16 -0.82 -10.92
C GLN A 117 -8.82 -1.83 -9.81
N LEU A 118 -8.13 -2.93 -10.12
CA LEU A 118 -7.77 -3.99 -9.18
C LEU A 118 -6.52 -3.68 -8.34
N ILE A 119 -5.97 -2.47 -8.44
CA ILE A 119 -4.82 -2.03 -7.63
C ILE A 119 -5.04 -2.15 -6.12
N ASN A 120 -6.28 -1.97 -5.66
CA ASN A 120 -6.67 -2.08 -4.25
C ASN A 120 -7.36 -3.42 -3.94
N ASP A 121 -7.16 -4.47 -4.75
CA ASP A 121 -7.63 -5.81 -4.42
C ASP A 121 -6.97 -6.29 -3.12
N GLY A 122 -7.68 -7.03 -2.27
CA GLY A 122 -7.10 -7.56 -1.03
C GLY A 122 -6.10 -8.69 -1.30
N SER A 123 -6.28 -9.42 -2.40
CA SER A 123 -5.48 -10.60 -2.71
C SER A 123 -4.15 -10.26 -3.37
N ALA A 124 -3.06 -10.61 -2.70
CA ALA A 124 -1.71 -10.49 -3.25
C ALA A 124 -1.55 -11.31 -4.55
N MET A 125 -2.25 -12.44 -4.68
CA MET A 125 -2.23 -13.25 -5.90
C MET A 125 -2.79 -12.49 -7.12
N VAL A 126 -3.94 -11.83 -6.95
CA VAL A 126 -4.55 -11.01 -8.00
C VAL A 126 -3.65 -9.84 -8.36
N ARG A 127 -3.05 -9.16 -7.35
CA ARG A 127 -2.14 -8.03 -7.59
C ARG A 127 -0.85 -8.44 -8.28
N LYS A 128 -0.30 -9.63 -8.00
CA LYS A 128 0.84 -10.19 -8.74
C LYS A 128 0.51 -10.45 -10.22
N GLU A 129 -0.64 -11.06 -10.49
CA GLU A 129 -1.10 -11.29 -11.86
C GLU A 129 -1.36 -9.97 -12.58
N LEU A 130 -1.89 -8.96 -11.87
CA LEU A 130 -2.10 -7.62 -12.41
C LEU A 130 -0.77 -6.98 -12.87
N VAL A 131 0.31 -7.10 -12.09
CA VAL A 131 1.63 -6.61 -12.52
C VAL A 131 2.08 -7.29 -13.81
N VAL A 132 1.91 -8.61 -13.92
CA VAL A 132 2.27 -9.35 -15.14
C VAL A 132 1.40 -8.93 -16.32
N ALA A 133 0.09 -8.80 -16.16
CA ALA A 133 -0.81 -8.33 -17.20
C ALA A 133 -0.43 -6.92 -17.70
N LEU A 134 -0.11 -6.00 -16.78
CA LEU A 134 0.34 -4.65 -17.14
C LEU A 134 1.73 -4.65 -17.78
N SER A 135 2.60 -5.60 -17.41
CA SER A 135 3.92 -5.74 -18.03
C SER A 135 3.84 -6.05 -19.53
N HIS A 136 2.82 -6.81 -19.95
CA HIS A 136 2.57 -7.05 -21.38
C HIS A 136 2.20 -5.76 -22.11
N LEU A 137 1.33 -4.93 -21.53
CA LEU A 137 0.99 -3.61 -22.09
C LEU A 137 2.23 -2.71 -22.17
N VAL A 138 3.06 -2.72 -21.13
CA VAL A 138 4.31 -1.94 -21.08
C VAL A 138 5.30 -2.38 -22.16
N ALA A 139 5.45 -3.69 -22.36
CA ALA A 139 6.29 -4.25 -23.41
C ALA A 139 5.78 -3.86 -24.81
N GLN A 140 4.46 -3.81 -25.01
CA GLN A 140 3.89 -3.38 -26.27
C GLN A 140 4.10 -1.87 -26.48
N TYR A 141 3.70 -1.01 -25.54
CA TYR A 141 3.73 0.44 -25.70
C TYR A 141 5.00 1.08 -25.10
N GLU A 142 6.15 0.44 -25.31
CA GLU A 142 7.42 0.78 -24.66
C GLU A 142 7.83 2.25 -24.87
N SER A 143 7.76 2.77 -26.09
CA SER A 143 8.13 4.15 -26.40
C SER A 143 7.28 5.19 -25.65
N ASN A 144 5.97 4.93 -25.50
CA ASN A 144 5.06 5.76 -24.72
C ASN A 144 5.46 5.73 -23.23
N PHE A 145 5.74 4.54 -22.69
CA PHE A 145 6.15 4.40 -21.29
C PHE A 145 7.54 4.97 -21.01
N CYS A 146 8.49 4.91 -21.95
CA CYS A 146 9.79 5.59 -21.83
C CYS A 146 9.60 7.11 -21.74
N THR A 147 8.69 7.69 -22.53
CA THR A 147 8.37 9.12 -22.46
C THR A 147 7.81 9.50 -21.09
N VAL A 148 6.87 8.70 -20.57
CA VAL A 148 6.31 8.90 -19.22
C VAL A 148 7.39 8.76 -18.15
N ALA A 149 8.22 7.72 -18.21
CA ALA A 149 9.29 7.49 -17.24
C ALA A 149 10.26 8.68 -17.16
N LEU A 150 10.69 9.23 -18.31
CA LEU A 150 11.56 10.42 -18.34
C LEU A 150 10.89 11.63 -17.69
N GLN A 151 9.61 11.87 -17.97
CA GLN A 151 8.87 12.98 -17.33
C GLN A 151 8.86 12.84 -15.81
N PHE A 152 8.58 11.65 -15.29
CA PHE A 152 8.58 11.39 -13.84
C PHE A 152 9.99 11.54 -13.23
N MET A 153 11.03 11.06 -13.91
CA MET A 153 12.42 11.19 -13.45
C MET A 153 12.93 12.64 -13.48
N GLU A 154 12.50 13.45 -14.46
CA GLU A 154 12.82 14.88 -14.52
C GLU A 154 12.10 15.66 -13.42
N GLU A 155 10.81 15.38 -13.20
CA GLU A 155 10.02 16.09 -12.20
C GLU A 155 10.48 15.74 -10.78
N GLU A 156 10.94 14.51 -10.51
CA GLU A 156 11.58 14.13 -9.25
C GLU A 156 12.82 15.00 -8.93
N LYS A 157 13.67 15.24 -9.94
CA LYS A 157 14.88 16.08 -9.78
C LYS A 157 14.53 17.53 -9.44
N ASN A 158 13.35 18.00 -9.83
CA ASN A 158 12.89 19.36 -9.55
C ASN A 158 12.32 19.52 -8.11
N TYR A 159 12.12 18.43 -7.36
CA TYR A 159 11.74 18.50 -5.95
C TYR A 159 12.96 18.80 -5.05
N HIS A 160 13.32 20.08 -4.92
CA HIS A 160 14.19 20.53 -3.83
C HIS A 160 13.48 20.39 -2.47
N LEU A 161 14.21 19.92 -1.46
CA LEU A 161 13.85 20.06 -0.04
C LEU A 161 13.47 21.53 0.25
N PRO A 162 12.40 21.82 0.99
CA PRO A 162 12.24 23.16 1.52
C PRO A 162 13.44 23.46 2.43
N SER A 163 14.30 24.36 1.97
CA SER A 163 15.37 24.96 2.80
C SER A 163 14.72 25.53 4.08
N PRO A 164 15.35 25.40 5.26
CA PRO A 164 14.81 26.02 6.46
C PRO A 164 14.69 27.51 6.19
N ALA A 165 13.46 28.02 6.17
CA ALA A 165 13.19 29.44 6.07
C ALA A 165 14.00 30.14 7.17
N SER A 166 15.02 30.88 6.76
CA SER A 166 15.60 31.93 7.55
C SER A 166 14.45 32.83 7.98
N THR A 167 14.34 33.08 9.27
CA THR A 167 13.40 34.02 9.87
C THR A 167 13.41 35.36 9.14
N GLU A 168 12.47 35.55 8.22
CA GLU A 168 12.08 36.88 7.76
C GLU A 168 11.23 37.50 8.87
N ALA A 169 11.87 38.41 9.60
CA ALA A 169 11.22 39.28 10.56
C ALA A 169 10.20 40.16 9.82
N GLY A 170 9.00 40.26 10.41
CA GLY A 170 7.86 40.98 9.83
C GLY A 170 8.16 42.45 9.50
N SER A 171 7.65 42.86 8.34
CA SER A 171 7.55 44.25 7.92
C SER A 171 6.56 44.99 8.82
N LEU A 172 7.06 45.95 9.61
CA LEU A 172 6.27 47.02 10.22
C LEU A 172 6.84 48.37 9.79
N THR A 173 5.92 49.27 9.50
CA THR A 173 6.02 50.59 8.85
C THR A 173 6.91 51.63 9.58
N PRO A 174 7.42 52.66 8.87
CA PRO A 174 8.46 53.56 9.38
C PRO A 174 7.93 54.86 9.99
N VAL A 175 8.49 55.31 11.13
CA VAL A 175 8.42 56.71 11.59
C VAL A 175 9.77 57.14 12.23
N ARG A 176 10.52 57.93 11.44
CA ARG A 176 11.27 59.18 11.71
C ARG A 176 12.21 59.37 12.94
N GLU A 177 13.53 59.38 12.63
CA GLU A 177 14.69 60.25 13.04
C GLU A 177 14.72 60.96 14.42
N ALA A 178 15.81 61.20 15.20
CA ALA A 178 17.28 60.93 15.29
C ALA A 178 17.77 61.60 16.65
N PRO A 179 19.08 61.81 17.04
CA PRO A 179 20.38 61.23 16.64
C PRO A 179 21.38 60.84 17.78
N SER A 180 22.43 60.11 17.36
CA SER A 180 23.87 60.16 17.80
C SER A 180 24.38 59.63 19.16
N THR A 181 25.20 58.56 19.14
CA THR A 181 26.69 58.57 19.34
C THR A 181 27.25 57.12 19.38
N PRO A 182 28.55 56.88 19.07
CA PRO A 182 29.01 55.65 18.40
C PRO A 182 29.64 54.62 19.35
N ARG A 183 29.67 53.34 18.96
CA ARG A 183 30.57 52.34 19.55
C ARG A 183 31.36 51.56 18.50
N LEU A 184 32.61 51.39 18.89
CA LEU A 184 33.80 50.97 18.15
C LEU A 184 33.83 49.48 17.83
N ARG A 185 34.62 49.15 16.81
CA ARG A 185 35.10 47.81 16.45
C ARG A 185 35.96 47.19 17.57
N SER A 186 35.92 45.86 17.66
CA SER A 186 36.94 45.00 18.31
C SER A 186 37.04 43.75 17.44
N VAL A 187 38.00 43.65 16.50
CA VAL A 187 39.39 43.19 16.63
C VAL A 187 39.54 41.83 17.32
N SER A 188 39.77 40.83 16.48
CA SER A 188 40.30 39.52 16.80
C SER A 188 41.79 39.59 17.17
N SER A 189 42.21 38.88 18.22
CA SER A 189 43.60 38.48 18.40
C SER A 189 43.73 37.18 19.19
N TYR A 190 44.60 36.33 18.66
CA TYR A 190 45.06 35.01 19.12
C TYR A 190 45.97 35.04 20.37
N GLY A 191 46.09 33.87 21.01
CA GLY A 191 47.27 33.37 21.73
C GLY A 191 47.01 32.94 23.18
N ASN A 192 47.60 31.90 23.76
CA ASN A 192 48.43 30.78 23.32
C ASN A 192 48.63 29.82 24.52
N ILE A 193 48.62 28.50 24.26
CA ILE A 193 49.51 27.41 24.78
C ILE A 193 49.58 27.12 26.32
N ARG A 194 49.26 25.87 26.71
CA ARG A 194 50.22 24.89 27.28
C ARG A 194 49.60 23.49 27.44
N ALA A 195 50.22 22.51 26.79
CA ALA A 195 50.03 21.07 26.99
C ALA A 195 51.30 20.51 27.67
N VAL A 196 51.12 19.53 28.55
CA VAL A 196 52.20 18.76 29.19
C VAL A 196 51.93 17.28 28.98
N THR A 197 52.95 16.60 28.46
CA THR A 197 53.09 15.16 28.21
C THR A 197 53.84 14.46 29.35
N THR A 198 53.56 13.20 29.65
CA THR A 198 54.57 12.11 29.71
C THR A 198 53.94 10.69 29.69
N PRO A 199 54.68 9.64 29.26
CA PRO A 199 54.15 8.35 28.75
C PRO A 199 54.66 7.09 29.52
N ARG A 200 54.14 5.88 29.15
CA ARG A 200 54.81 4.53 29.13
C ARG A 200 53.74 3.42 28.94
N ASN A 201 53.75 2.66 27.84
CA ASN A 201 54.51 1.43 27.50
C ASN A 201 53.71 0.14 27.78
N LEU A 202 53.41 -0.65 26.73
CA LEU A 202 53.35 -2.12 26.79
C LEU A 202 53.79 -2.68 25.43
N ASN A 203 54.92 -3.40 25.47
CA ASN A 203 55.54 -4.10 24.35
C ASN A 203 55.03 -5.55 24.26
N LYS A 204 55.03 -6.06 23.03
CA LYS A 204 54.84 -7.45 22.60
C LYS A 204 55.88 -8.39 23.24
N SER A 205 55.55 -9.69 23.35
CA SER A 205 56.14 -10.75 22.50
C SER A 205 56.14 -12.17 23.13
N LEU A 206 55.50 -13.11 22.39
CA LEU A 206 55.87 -14.50 22.09
C LEU A 206 56.10 -15.52 23.23
N GLN A 207 55.45 -16.69 23.15
CA GLN A 207 56.04 -17.91 22.57
C GLN A 207 55.07 -19.12 22.61
N ASN A 208 55.02 -19.81 21.46
CA ASN A 208 54.94 -21.27 21.24
C ASN A 208 53.99 -22.15 22.05
N LEU A 209 53.12 -22.88 21.35
CA LEU A 209 53.17 -24.35 21.26
C LEU A 209 52.19 -24.87 20.21
N SER A 210 52.71 -25.73 19.34
CA SER A 210 51.98 -26.49 18.32
C SER A 210 52.20 -27.98 18.56
N LEU A 211 51.14 -28.76 18.29
CA LEU A 211 51.09 -30.20 17.96
C LEU A 211 51.25 -31.23 19.09
N THR A 212 50.17 -31.98 19.32
CA THR A 212 50.17 -33.45 19.36
C THR A 212 48.84 -33.99 18.80
N GLU A 213 48.94 -34.91 17.84
CA GLU A 213 47.85 -35.71 17.26
C GLU A 213 47.47 -36.89 18.19
N GLU A 214 46.17 -37.27 18.23
CA GLU A 214 45.66 -38.58 17.79
C GLU A 214 44.18 -38.81 18.19
N GLY A 215 43.37 -39.29 17.23
CA GLY A 215 42.40 -40.38 17.44
C GLY A 215 40.91 -40.09 17.70
N GLY A 216 40.06 -40.27 16.68
CA GLY A 216 38.65 -40.72 16.83
C GLY A 216 37.56 -39.92 16.07
N ALA A 217 36.96 -40.53 15.03
CA ALA A 217 35.92 -40.02 14.10
C ALA A 217 34.49 -39.82 14.71
N PRO A 218 33.37 -39.53 13.97
CA PRO A 218 33.16 -39.01 12.60
C PRO A 218 32.17 -37.81 12.44
N VAL A 219 32.26 -37.11 11.31
CA VAL A 219 31.23 -36.46 10.44
C VAL A 219 30.04 -35.71 11.09
N ALA A 220 30.01 -34.38 10.94
CA ALA A 220 28.78 -33.57 10.95
C ALA A 220 28.85 -32.40 9.94
N PHE A 221 27.79 -32.29 9.13
CA PHE A 221 27.55 -31.33 8.06
C PHE A 221 27.29 -29.91 8.59
N SER A 222 27.74 -28.89 7.85
CA SER A 222 27.39 -27.48 8.04
C SER A 222 26.14 -27.10 7.21
N PRO A 223 25.33 -26.13 7.65
CA PRO A 223 24.59 -25.25 6.76
C PRO A 223 25.17 -23.82 6.80
N GLY A 224 25.34 -23.26 5.60
CA GLY A 224 25.93 -21.95 5.33
C GLY A 224 24.98 -20.77 5.56
N ASN A 225 25.62 -19.61 5.68
CA ASN A 225 25.11 -18.29 6.00
C ASN A 225 24.15 -17.71 4.94
N LEU A 226 23.09 -17.04 5.41
CA LEU A 226 22.37 -16.00 4.65
C LEU A 226 22.84 -14.63 5.16
N SER A 227 23.46 -13.88 4.25
CA SER A 227 24.09 -12.60 4.53
C SER A 227 23.07 -11.46 4.62
N THR A 228 23.10 -10.78 5.76
CA THR A 228 22.57 -9.45 6.01
C THR A 228 23.21 -8.41 5.08
N SER A 229 22.42 -7.57 4.40
CA SER A 229 22.95 -6.33 3.81
C SER A 229 22.24 -5.11 4.42
N SER A 230 23.03 -4.38 5.19
CA SER A 230 22.72 -3.10 5.81
C SER A 230 22.91 -1.97 4.80
N SER A 231 21.89 -1.11 4.68
CA SER A 231 21.89 0.10 3.87
C SER A 231 22.74 1.22 4.50
N ALA A 232 23.88 1.54 3.88
CA ALA A 232 24.62 2.77 4.11
C ALA A 232 24.83 3.48 2.76
N SER A 233 24.39 4.74 2.70
CA SER A 233 24.55 5.61 1.55
C SER A 233 25.91 6.30 1.61
N SER A 234 26.77 6.06 0.61
CA SER A 234 27.80 7.01 0.19
C SER A 234 28.32 6.67 -1.21
N THR A 235 28.27 7.69 -2.06
CA THR A 235 28.80 7.81 -3.42
C THR A 235 30.21 7.24 -3.63
N LEU A 236 30.34 6.22 -4.49
CA LEU A 236 31.38 6.04 -5.54
C LEU A 236 31.24 4.62 -6.14
N GLY A 237 31.29 4.54 -7.46
CA GLY A 237 30.75 3.44 -8.28
C GLY A 237 31.35 2.06 -8.07
N SER A 238 30.46 1.06 -8.14
CA SER A 238 30.75 -0.35 -8.44
C SER A 238 29.95 -0.71 -9.71
N PRO A 239 30.53 -1.40 -10.71
CA PRO A 239 29.94 -1.54 -12.04
C PRO A 239 28.72 -2.48 -12.13
N ASP A 240 28.35 -3.19 -11.07
CA ASP A 240 27.19 -4.10 -11.05
C ASP A 240 25.86 -3.43 -10.62
N ASN A 241 25.88 -2.17 -10.21
CA ASN A 241 24.68 -1.43 -9.73
C ASN A 241 24.01 -0.56 -10.81
N GLU A 242 24.43 -0.64 -12.08
CA GLU A 242 23.90 0.23 -13.15
C GLU A 242 22.48 -0.12 -13.65
N GLU A 243 21.90 -1.26 -13.24
CA GLU A 243 20.54 -1.68 -13.68
C GLU A 243 19.39 -1.11 -12.83
N TYR A 244 19.63 -0.66 -11.59
CA TYR A 244 18.58 -0.15 -10.69
C TYR A 244 18.60 1.38 -10.62
N ILE A 245 17.84 2.02 -11.49
CA ILE A 245 17.72 3.49 -11.56
C ILE A 245 16.71 4.00 -10.52
N LEU A 246 15.63 3.27 -10.29
CA LEU A 246 14.59 3.63 -9.33
C LEU A 246 14.73 2.78 -8.07
N SER A 247 14.92 3.44 -6.92
CA SER A 247 14.94 2.80 -5.61
C SER A 247 13.55 2.81 -4.96
N PHE A 248 13.31 1.88 -4.02
CA PHE A 248 12.07 1.83 -3.24
C PHE A 248 11.77 3.17 -2.54
N GLU A 249 12.78 3.80 -1.92
CA GLU A 249 12.62 5.09 -1.23
C GLU A 249 12.15 6.19 -2.19
N THR A 250 12.66 6.18 -3.42
CA THR A 250 12.30 7.13 -4.47
C THR A 250 10.86 6.92 -4.94
N ILE A 251 10.49 5.66 -5.22
CA ILE A 251 9.15 5.30 -5.68
C ILE A 251 8.10 5.58 -4.61
N ASP A 252 8.35 5.19 -3.36
CA ASP A 252 7.40 5.46 -2.30
C ASP A 252 7.27 6.97 -1.99
N LYS A 253 8.35 7.74 -2.17
CA LYS A 253 8.28 9.20 -2.11
C LYS A 253 7.41 9.74 -3.26
N MET A 254 7.61 9.30 -4.50
CA MET A 254 6.78 9.70 -5.64
C MET A 254 5.30 9.38 -5.42
N ARG A 255 4.99 8.16 -4.92
CA ARG A 255 3.63 7.71 -4.61
C ARG A 255 2.92 8.61 -3.60
N ARG A 256 3.65 9.16 -2.62
CA ARG A 256 3.08 10.00 -1.55
C ARG A 256 2.91 11.48 -1.93
N VAL A 257 3.46 11.93 -3.05
CA VAL A 257 3.31 13.32 -3.51
C VAL A 257 1.98 13.50 -4.24
N SER A 258 1.24 14.57 -3.90
CA SER A 258 -0.14 14.80 -4.36
C SER A 258 -0.31 14.86 -5.89
N SER A 259 0.74 15.24 -6.64
CA SER A 259 0.75 15.26 -8.11
C SER A 259 0.63 13.87 -8.74
N TYR A 260 0.97 12.81 -7.98
CA TYR A 260 1.06 11.44 -8.48
C TYR A 260 0.24 10.42 -7.70
N SER A 261 -0.15 10.73 -6.46
CA SER A 261 -0.90 9.84 -5.58
C SER A 261 -2.36 9.63 -6.03
N SER A 262 -2.95 10.61 -6.73
CA SER A 262 -4.37 10.60 -7.09
C SER A 262 -4.65 9.74 -8.33
N LEU A 263 -5.05 8.49 -8.10
CA LEU A 263 -5.56 7.59 -9.14
C LEU A 263 -6.86 8.10 -9.80
N ASN A 264 -7.54 9.09 -9.21
CA ASN A 264 -8.79 9.68 -9.72
C ASN A 264 -8.58 10.83 -10.73
N SER A 265 -7.36 11.02 -11.24
CA SER A 265 -7.08 12.07 -12.22
C SER A 265 -7.82 11.79 -13.53
N LEU A 266 -8.65 12.73 -13.99
CA LEU A 266 -9.43 12.60 -15.24
C LEU A 266 -8.50 12.35 -16.45
N ILE A 267 -8.83 11.36 -17.27
CA ILE A 267 -8.08 11.03 -18.50
C ILE A 267 -8.44 12.06 -19.58
N GLY A 268 -7.46 12.50 -20.35
CA GLY A 268 -7.66 13.47 -21.44
C GLY A 268 -7.72 14.94 -21.01
N VAL A 269 -7.64 15.20 -19.70
CA VAL A 269 -7.48 16.55 -19.13
C VAL A 269 -6.05 16.69 -18.58
N SER A 270 -5.42 17.86 -18.75
CA SER A 270 -4.10 18.18 -18.16
C SER A 270 -2.99 17.15 -18.45
N PHE A 271 -2.76 16.79 -19.72
CA PHE A 271 -1.72 15.85 -20.17
C PHE A 271 -1.80 14.42 -19.61
N ASN A 272 -2.91 14.05 -18.96
CA ASN A 272 -3.07 12.76 -18.31
C ASN A 272 -3.53 11.69 -19.31
N SER A 273 -2.64 10.74 -19.62
CA SER A 273 -2.87 9.65 -20.59
C SER A 273 -3.13 8.32 -19.89
N VAL A 274 -3.64 7.32 -20.64
CA VAL A 274 -3.73 5.93 -20.15
C VAL A 274 -2.37 5.45 -19.66
N TYR A 275 -1.29 5.76 -20.38
CA TYR A 275 0.08 5.38 -20.00
C TYR A 275 0.51 6.00 -18.66
N THR A 276 0.16 7.27 -18.42
CA THR A 276 0.41 7.96 -17.14
C THR A 276 -0.33 7.26 -16.00
N GLN A 277 -1.57 6.85 -16.22
CA GLN A 277 -2.36 6.15 -15.22
C GLN A 277 -1.80 4.76 -14.91
N ILE A 278 -1.46 3.97 -15.94
CA ILE A 278 -0.84 2.66 -15.74
C ILE A 278 0.52 2.78 -15.04
N TRP A 279 1.31 3.80 -15.37
CA TRP A 279 2.56 4.08 -14.65
C TRP A 279 2.33 4.35 -13.16
N ARG A 280 1.32 5.16 -12.81
CA ARG A 280 0.91 5.36 -11.39
C ARG A 280 0.50 4.06 -10.73
N VAL A 281 -0.27 3.21 -11.41
CA VAL A 281 -0.66 1.90 -10.88
C VAL A 281 0.57 1.06 -10.54
N LEU A 282 1.56 1.01 -11.44
CA LEU A 282 2.81 0.30 -11.20
C LEU A 282 3.63 0.91 -10.05
N LEU A 283 3.63 2.24 -9.86
CA LEU A 283 4.28 2.89 -8.70
C LEU A 283 3.65 2.46 -7.37
N HIS A 284 2.32 2.34 -7.30
CA HIS A 284 1.64 1.84 -6.11
C HIS A 284 1.93 0.36 -5.85
N LEU A 285 1.92 -0.47 -6.91
CA LEU A 285 2.26 -1.90 -6.80
C LEU A 285 3.75 -2.13 -6.48
N ALA A 286 4.64 -1.21 -6.85
CA ALA A 286 6.05 -1.26 -6.46
C ALA A 286 6.31 -0.85 -5.01
N ALA A 287 5.31 -0.27 -4.34
CA ALA A 287 5.29 -0.03 -2.90
C ALA A 287 4.27 -0.94 -2.18
N ASP A 288 3.95 -2.10 -2.77
CA ASP A 288 2.99 -3.05 -2.21
C ASP A 288 3.50 -3.61 -0.87
N PRO A 289 2.62 -3.75 0.15
CA PRO A 289 2.99 -4.37 1.41
C PRO A 289 3.47 -5.82 1.30
N TYR A 290 3.07 -6.53 0.24
CA TYR A 290 3.48 -7.90 -0.05
C TYR A 290 4.76 -7.92 -0.92
N PRO A 291 5.89 -8.47 -0.42
CA PRO A 291 7.19 -8.35 -1.08
C PRO A 291 7.22 -8.86 -2.52
N GLU A 292 6.60 -10.01 -2.80
CA GLU A 292 6.64 -10.59 -4.15
C GLU A 292 5.91 -9.75 -5.20
N ALA A 293 4.84 -9.03 -4.81
CA ALA A 293 4.13 -8.12 -5.70
C ALA A 293 4.96 -6.86 -5.96
N SER A 294 5.55 -6.31 -4.90
CA SER A 294 6.50 -5.18 -4.94
C SER A 294 7.68 -5.48 -5.87
N ASP A 295 8.34 -6.62 -5.69
CA ASP A 295 9.51 -7.01 -6.47
C ASP A 295 9.21 -7.16 -7.96
N LEU A 296 8.07 -7.75 -8.32
CA LEU A 296 7.65 -7.86 -9.72
C LEU A 296 7.42 -6.47 -10.33
N ALA A 297 6.73 -5.56 -9.63
CA ALA A 297 6.46 -4.22 -10.13
C ALA A 297 7.75 -3.38 -10.24
N MET A 298 8.65 -3.51 -9.27
CA MET A 298 9.97 -2.87 -9.29
C MET A 298 10.81 -3.29 -10.51
N ARG A 299 10.76 -4.57 -10.90
CA ARG A 299 11.46 -5.06 -12.11
C ARG A 299 10.90 -4.42 -13.38
N VAL A 300 9.57 -4.30 -13.50
CA VAL A 300 8.93 -3.66 -14.66
C VAL A 300 9.31 -2.19 -14.76
N LEU A 301 9.22 -1.45 -13.65
CA LEU A 301 9.57 -0.02 -13.60
C LEU A 301 11.04 0.23 -13.93
N ASN A 302 11.96 -0.53 -13.32
CA ASN A 302 13.40 -0.38 -13.58
C ASN A 302 13.78 -0.74 -15.02
N SER A 303 13.16 -1.76 -15.61
CA SER A 303 13.38 -2.11 -17.02
C SER A 303 13.07 -0.93 -17.95
N ILE A 304 11.94 -0.25 -17.74
CA ILE A 304 11.57 0.92 -18.55
C ILE A 304 12.45 2.12 -18.23
N ALA A 305 12.73 2.42 -16.96
CA ALA A 305 13.62 3.52 -16.58
C ALA A 305 15.02 3.36 -17.22
N TYR A 306 15.53 2.13 -17.27
CA TYR A 306 16.80 1.82 -17.92
C TYR A 306 16.77 2.09 -19.42
N LYS A 307 15.75 1.59 -20.13
CA LYS A 307 15.61 1.85 -21.57
C LYS A 307 15.41 3.33 -21.89
N ALA A 308 14.59 4.01 -21.08
CA ALA A 308 14.35 5.44 -21.20
C ALA A 308 15.65 6.24 -21.07
N THR A 309 16.48 5.96 -20.05
CA THR A 309 17.76 6.65 -19.87
C THR A 309 18.77 6.31 -20.97
N LEU A 310 18.84 5.06 -21.44
CA LEU A 310 19.69 4.69 -22.58
C LEU A 310 19.30 5.47 -23.85
N SER A 311 18.01 5.61 -24.13
CA SER A 311 17.52 6.32 -25.31
C SER A 311 17.88 7.82 -25.32
N THR A 312 18.16 8.41 -24.15
CA THR A 312 18.57 9.81 -24.01
C THR A 312 20.09 10.04 -24.02
N ARG A 313 20.92 8.99 -23.95
CA ARG A 313 22.38 9.16 -24.03
C ARG A 313 22.77 9.51 -25.47
N PRO A 314 23.50 10.62 -25.71
CA PRO A 314 24.00 10.91 -27.05
C PRO A 314 24.92 9.76 -27.47
N GLN A 315 24.54 9.04 -28.53
CA GLN A 315 25.44 8.07 -29.15
C GLN A 315 26.69 8.84 -29.55
N ARG A 316 27.85 8.51 -28.95
CA ARG A 316 29.13 8.95 -29.49
C ARG A 316 29.25 8.29 -30.86
N ILE A 317 28.97 9.07 -31.90
CA ILE A 317 29.35 8.72 -33.26
C ILE A 317 30.86 8.58 -33.21
N LEU A 318 31.35 7.34 -33.19
CA LEU A 318 32.71 7.06 -33.58
C LEU A 318 32.77 7.38 -35.07
N ASP A 319 33.66 8.29 -35.44
CA ASP A 319 33.94 8.69 -36.82
C ASP A 319 34.34 7.46 -37.65
N ALA A 320 33.36 6.72 -38.14
CA ALA A 320 33.51 5.82 -39.26
C ALA A 320 33.01 6.60 -40.48
N ALA A 321 33.96 7.02 -41.31
CA ALA A 321 33.68 7.68 -42.58
C ALA A 321 32.82 6.78 -43.48
N SER A 322 31.50 6.94 -43.41
CA SER A 322 30.57 6.48 -44.44
C SER A 322 30.03 7.71 -45.15
N LEU A 323 30.40 7.83 -46.42
CA LEU A 323 29.95 8.87 -47.35
C LEU A 323 28.42 8.84 -47.45
N THR A 324 27.76 9.81 -46.84
CA THR A 324 26.37 10.15 -47.17
C THR A 324 26.38 11.05 -48.40
N GLN A 325 25.95 10.51 -49.55
CA GLN A 325 25.66 11.33 -50.71
C GLN A 325 24.35 12.09 -50.45
N SER A 326 24.48 13.37 -50.11
CA SER A 326 23.37 14.32 -50.18
C SER A 326 23.33 14.89 -51.59
N ALA A 327 22.19 14.74 -52.27
CA ALA A 327 21.96 15.41 -53.55
C ALA A 327 21.90 16.93 -53.32
N PRO A 328 22.63 17.75 -54.10
CA PRO A 328 22.59 19.19 -53.93
C PRO A 328 21.28 19.76 -54.47
N ALA A 329 20.65 20.63 -53.68
CA ALA A 329 19.55 21.47 -54.13
C ALA A 329 20.04 22.37 -55.28
N SER A 330 19.40 22.28 -56.45
CA SER A 330 19.68 23.17 -57.58
C SER A 330 18.84 24.45 -57.47
N PRO A 331 19.45 25.65 -57.57
CA PRO A 331 18.71 26.89 -57.66
C PRO A 331 18.61 27.43 -59.11
N THR A 332 17.61 28.29 -59.29
CA THR A 332 17.47 29.45 -60.22
C THR A 332 16.92 29.29 -61.66
N ASN A 333 15.72 29.87 -61.81
CA ASN A 333 15.20 30.75 -62.87
C ASN A 333 16.16 31.22 -64.00
N LYS A 334 15.68 31.15 -65.26
CA LYS A 334 15.39 32.31 -66.15
C LYS A 334 14.91 31.88 -67.55
N GLY A 335 13.83 32.51 -68.02
CA GLY A 335 13.81 33.18 -69.33
C GLY A 335 13.12 32.51 -70.55
N MET A 336 11.96 33.06 -70.91
CA MET A 336 11.29 33.18 -72.23
C MET A 336 11.74 32.34 -73.44
N HIS A 337 10.75 31.68 -74.08
CA HIS A 337 10.45 31.99 -75.49
C HIS A 337 8.95 31.83 -75.82
N ILE A 338 8.46 32.80 -76.59
CA ILE A 338 7.09 32.99 -77.09
C ILE A 338 6.80 32.03 -78.25
N HIS A 339 5.58 31.47 -78.31
CA HIS A 339 4.79 31.38 -79.54
C HIS A 339 3.29 31.28 -79.25
N GLN A 340 2.54 32.30 -79.70
CA GLN A 340 1.08 32.33 -79.84
C GLN A 340 0.62 31.46 -81.01
N VAL A 341 -0.51 30.77 -80.86
CA VAL A 341 -1.76 30.76 -81.68
C VAL A 341 -2.78 30.02 -80.79
N GLY A 342 -3.99 30.46 -80.41
CA GLY A 342 -5.02 31.27 -81.05
C GLY A 342 -6.31 30.41 -81.08
N GLY A 343 -7.40 30.83 -80.40
CA GLY A 343 -8.71 30.17 -80.52
C GLY A 343 -9.61 30.27 -79.29
N SER A 344 -10.64 31.11 -79.38
CA SER A 344 -11.63 31.51 -78.38
C SER A 344 -12.62 30.42 -77.89
N PRO A 345 -13.30 30.63 -76.73
CA PRO A 345 -14.40 29.82 -76.19
C PRO A 345 -15.77 30.27 -76.77
N PRO A 346 -16.94 29.58 -76.56
CA PRO A 346 -17.78 29.88 -75.37
C PRO A 346 -18.87 28.85 -74.91
N THR A 347 -19.15 28.82 -73.60
CA THR A 347 -20.51 28.90 -72.95
C THR A 347 -21.51 27.71 -73.01
N PRO A 348 -22.72 27.78 -72.39
CA PRO A 348 -22.94 27.54 -70.94
C PRO A 348 -24.24 26.74 -70.62
N SER A 349 -24.43 26.31 -69.38
CA SER A 349 -25.75 26.10 -68.76
C SER A 349 -25.56 26.06 -67.24
N ALA A 350 -25.84 27.11 -66.46
CA ALA A 350 -27.16 27.69 -66.11
C ALA A 350 -28.12 26.58 -65.66
N SER A 351 -28.80 26.60 -64.51
CA SER A 351 -28.97 27.50 -63.35
C SER A 351 -30.03 26.75 -62.48
N SER A 352 -30.27 26.92 -61.18
CA SER A 352 -30.68 28.10 -60.41
C SER A 352 -31.10 27.59 -59.01
N SER A 353 -30.57 28.13 -57.91
CA SER A 353 -31.25 29.07 -56.95
C SER A 353 -32.11 28.35 -55.88
N SER A 354 -32.27 28.79 -54.61
CA SER A 354 -32.11 30.09 -53.93
C SER A 354 -32.36 29.86 -52.41
N LEU A 355 -31.52 30.32 -51.47
CA LEU A 355 -31.50 31.62 -50.73
C LEU A 355 -32.17 31.62 -49.33
N THR A 356 -31.41 32.16 -48.35
CA THR A 356 -31.70 33.23 -47.33
C THR A 356 -30.87 32.94 -46.06
N ASN A 357 -30.24 33.86 -45.32
CA ASN A 357 -30.00 35.30 -45.38
C ASN A 357 -28.74 35.62 -44.53
N ASP A 358 -27.98 36.64 -44.95
CA ASP A 358 -26.81 37.22 -44.28
C ASP A 358 -27.18 38.21 -43.14
N VAL A 359 -26.28 38.37 -42.16
CA VAL A 359 -26.01 39.66 -41.46
C VAL A 359 -24.51 39.83 -41.19
N SER A 360 -24.04 41.06 -41.38
CA SER A 360 -22.71 41.53 -41.74
C SER A 360 -21.79 41.93 -40.56
N LYS A 361 -20.46 41.91 -40.80
CA LYS A 361 -19.42 42.63 -40.02
C LYS A 361 -18.87 43.81 -40.84
N PRO A 362 -18.39 44.90 -40.22
CA PRO A 362 -17.55 45.89 -40.90
C PRO A 362 -16.05 45.68 -40.62
N THR A 363 -15.24 46.15 -41.57
CA THR A 363 -13.77 46.19 -41.64
C THR A 363 -13.21 47.52 -41.14
N VAL A 364 -12.02 47.52 -40.50
CA VAL A 364 -11.09 48.67 -40.46
C VAL A 364 -9.63 48.19 -40.47
N ASN A 365 -8.84 48.82 -41.34
CA ASN A 365 -7.38 48.71 -41.57
C ASN A 365 -6.53 49.14 -40.37
N ARG A 366 -5.32 48.55 -40.19
CA ARG A 366 -4.06 49.33 -40.13
C ARG A 366 -2.79 48.47 -40.22
N GLU A 367 -1.80 49.13 -40.81
CA GLU A 367 -0.48 48.69 -41.26
C GLU A 367 0.51 48.25 -40.16
N LEU A 368 1.53 47.52 -40.60
CA LEU A 368 2.79 47.18 -39.90
C LEU A 368 3.52 48.41 -39.32
N PRO A 369 4.42 48.22 -38.33
CA PRO A 369 5.85 48.15 -38.70
C PRO A 369 6.66 47.04 -38.01
N SER A 370 7.68 46.62 -38.76
CA SER A 370 8.87 45.85 -38.41
C SER A 370 9.63 46.42 -37.21
N ALA A 371 10.08 45.54 -36.30
CA ALA A 371 11.44 45.53 -35.74
C ALA A 371 11.70 44.25 -34.92
N ARG A 372 12.70 43.45 -35.33
CA ARG A 372 13.40 42.49 -34.46
C ARG A 372 14.11 43.25 -33.32
N PRO A 373 14.35 42.57 -32.20
CA PRO A 373 15.75 42.37 -31.82
C PRO A 373 16.08 40.88 -31.64
N ALA A 374 17.30 40.55 -32.05
CA ALA A 374 17.94 39.27 -31.85
C ALA A 374 18.35 39.07 -30.39
N ASN A 375 18.22 37.82 -29.95
CA ASN A 375 18.96 37.09 -28.90
C ASN A 375 19.41 37.82 -27.62
N ALA A 376 18.85 37.37 -26.49
CA ALA A 376 19.60 37.15 -25.25
C ALA A 376 19.23 35.75 -24.73
N GLY A 377 20.25 34.95 -24.44
CA GLY A 377 20.15 33.50 -24.23
C GLY A 377 19.45 33.08 -22.94
N GLY A 378 18.82 31.92 -23.04
CA GLY A 378 18.28 31.13 -21.93
C GLY A 378 17.78 29.80 -22.50
N ASN A 379 18.55 28.73 -22.33
CA ASN A 379 18.13 27.37 -22.65
C ASN A 379 16.91 27.01 -21.78
N ILE A 380 15.71 27.06 -22.36
CA ILE A 380 14.53 26.36 -21.86
C ILE A 380 14.33 25.19 -22.80
N GLY A 381 14.53 23.96 -22.29
CA GLY A 381 14.30 22.73 -23.04
C GLY A 381 12.83 22.63 -23.44
N VAL A 382 12.56 22.77 -24.73
CA VAL A 382 11.23 22.49 -25.30
C VAL A 382 11.07 20.98 -25.33
N GLN A 383 10.22 20.44 -24.44
CA GLN A 383 9.82 19.03 -24.44
C GLN A 383 9.20 18.66 -25.80
N TYR A 384 9.78 17.68 -26.48
CA TYR A 384 9.25 17.12 -27.73
C TYR A 384 8.51 15.81 -27.41
N THR A 385 7.18 15.80 -27.50
CA THR A 385 6.40 14.57 -27.61
C THR A 385 6.28 14.18 -29.09
N PRO A 386 6.51 12.92 -29.48
CA PRO A 386 6.32 12.47 -30.87
C PRO A 386 4.91 12.78 -31.38
N HIS A 387 4.78 13.10 -32.68
CA HIS A 387 3.50 13.48 -33.28
C HIS A 387 2.40 12.43 -33.07
N SER A 388 2.74 11.14 -33.13
CA SER A 388 1.81 10.03 -32.89
C SER A 388 1.35 9.92 -31.42
N HIS A 389 2.11 10.46 -30.47
CA HIS A 389 1.76 10.45 -29.05
C HIS A 389 0.81 11.61 -28.71
N GLN A 390 0.91 12.73 -29.43
CA GLN A 390 0.09 13.92 -29.21
C GLN A 390 -1.19 13.92 -30.06
N PHE A 391 -1.13 13.38 -31.27
CA PHE A 391 -2.22 13.36 -32.23
C PHE A 391 -2.54 11.92 -32.65
N PRO A 392 -3.38 11.20 -31.90
CA PRO A 392 -3.89 9.90 -32.35
C PRO A 392 -4.73 10.08 -33.62
N ARG A 393 -4.74 9.07 -34.49
CA ARG A 393 -5.55 9.10 -35.72
C ARG A 393 -7.03 9.30 -35.41
N THR A 394 -7.66 10.26 -36.07
CA THR A 394 -9.08 10.55 -35.90
C THR A 394 -9.93 9.50 -36.61
N ARG A 395 -10.85 8.85 -35.89
CA ARG A 395 -11.83 7.93 -36.48
C ARG A 395 -13.17 8.62 -36.67
N LYS A 396 -13.71 8.59 -37.89
CA LYS A 396 -15.11 8.93 -38.19
C LYS A 396 -15.79 7.71 -38.81
N MET A 397 -17.08 7.49 -38.54
CA MET A 397 -17.81 6.30 -38.99
C MET A 397 -17.82 6.06 -40.52
N PHE A 398 -17.50 7.10 -41.30
CA PHE A 398 -17.46 7.04 -42.77
C PHE A 398 -16.12 7.53 -43.34
N ASP A 399 -15.04 7.48 -42.54
CA ASP A 399 -13.70 7.82 -43.03
C ASP A 399 -13.17 6.71 -43.96
N LYS A 400 -12.64 7.09 -45.12
CA LYS A 400 -12.06 6.14 -46.09
C LYS A 400 -10.61 5.76 -45.74
N GLY A 401 -10.04 6.37 -44.69
CA GLY A 401 -8.64 6.18 -44.33
C GLY A 401 -7.68 6.82 -45.34
N PRO A 402 -6.36 6.76 -45.12
CA PRO A 402 -5.39 7.26 -46.07
C PRO A 402 -5.39 6.42 -47.37
N ASP A 403 -5.18 7.08 -48.53
CA ASP A 403 -5.28 6.47 -49.87
C ASP A 403 -4.28 5.33 -50.14
N GLN A 404 -3.23 5.21 -49.32
CA GLN A 404 -2.30 4.06 -49.25
C GLN A 404 -1.66 4.04 -47.85
N THR A 405 -1.80 2.95 -47.12
CA THR A 405 -0.86 2.61 -46.04
C THR A 405 0.40 2.10 -46.72
N ALA A 406 1.46 2.90 -46.78
CA ALA A 406 2.74 2.45 -47.33
C ALA A 406 3.20 1.22 -46.53
N GLU A 407 3.19 0.05 -47.16
CA GLU A 407 4.03 -1.07 -46.76
C GLU A 407 5.47 -0.71 -47.15
N ASP A 408 6.12 0.15 -46.37
CA ASP A 408 7.57 0.17 -46.36
C ASP A 408 8.01 -1.09 -45.62
N GLY A 409 8.33 -2.12 -46.40
CA GLY A 409 9.11 -3.27 -45.96
C GLY A 409 10.51 -2.82 -45.58
N ASP A 410 10.64 -2.19 -44.42
CA ASP A 410 11.91 -2.06 -43.73
C ASP A 410 12.13 -3.39 -43.01
N ASP A 411 13.18 -4.12 -43.37
CA ASP A 411 13.65 -5.27 -42.62
C ASP A 411 13.80 -4.85 -41.16
N ALA A 412 12.81 -5.19 -40.34
CA ALA A 412 12.86 -4.98 -38.92
C ALA A 412 14.06 -5.75 -38.41
N ILE A 413 15.17 -5.04 -38.19
CA ILE A 413 16.22 -5.50 -37.31
C ILE A 413 15.48 -5.89 -36.04
N VAL A 414 15.36 -7.19 -35.81
CA VAL A 414 14.86 -7.77 -34.59
C VAL A 414 15.85 -7.32 -33.53
N HIS A 415 15.64 -6.13 -32.98
CA HIS A 415 16.13 -5.80 -31.67
C HIS A 415 15.49 -6.85 -30.78
N LYS A 416 16.25 -7.92 -30.48
CA LYS A 416 15.93 -8.85 -29.41
C LYS A 416 15.64 -7.98 -28.20
N GLY A 417 14.35 -7.80 -27.91
CA GLY A 417 13.90 -6.98 -26.81
C GLY A 417 14.56 -7.53 -25.56
N PHE A 418 15.30 -6.68 -24.86
CA PHE A 418 16.00 -7.04 -23.62
C PHE A 418 15.04 -7.27 -22.43
N LEU A 419 13.74 -7.49 -22.69
CA LEU A 419 12.91 -8.28 -21.78
C LEU A 419 13.31 -9.74 -21.99
N SER A 420 14.50 -10.08 -21.48
CA SER A 420 15.00 -11.44 -21.41
C SER A 420 14.11 -12.21 -20.44
N GLY A 421 13.01 -12.76 -20.97
CA GLY A 421 11.94 -13.45 -20.26
C GLY A 421 10.68 -12.58 -20.11
N SER A 422 9.59 -12.96 -20.80
CA SER A 422 8.25 -12.48 -20.44
C SER A 422 8.01 -12.85 -18.97
N LEU A 423 7.76 -11.86 -18.12
CA LEU A 423 7.36 -12.12 -16.75
C LEU A 423 6.10 -12.98 -16.79
N GLN A 424 6.10 -14.09 -16.06
CA GLN A 424 4.95 -14.99 -15.93
C GLN A 424 4.83 -15.36 -14.47
N THR A 425 3.59 -15.47 -13.98
CA THR A 425 3.34 -16.02 -12.65
C THR A 425 3.26 -17.54 -12.72
N GLY A 426 3.39 -18.19 -11.56
CA GLY A 426 3.09 -19.61 -11.40
C GLY A 426 1.60 -19.91 -11.17
N PHE A 427 0.68 -18.96 -11.38
CA PHE A 427 -0.74 -19.11 -10.98
C PHE A 427 -1.45 -20.25 -11.73
N CYS A 428 -1.33 -20.29 -13.05
CA CYS A 428 -1.98 -21.32 -13.86
C CYS A 428 -1.44 -22.72 -13.53
N ASP A 429 -0.13 -22.84 -13.29
CA ASP A 429 0.51 -24.11 -12.93
C ASP A 429 0.18 -24.53 -11.51
N TRP A 430 0.12 -23.57 -10.58
CA TRP A 430 -0.38 -23.80 -9.22
C TRP A 430 -1.83 -24.29 -9.24
N SER A 431 -2.69 -23.67 -10.05
CA SER A 431 -4.09 -24.09 -10.22
C SER A 431 -4.17 -25.52 -10.77
N ALA A 432 -3.30 -25.87 -11.73
CA ALA A 432 -3.26 -27.21 -12.33
C ALA A 432 -2.92 -28.32 -11.31
N LYS A 433 -2.17 -28.01 -10.25
CA LYS A 433 -1.83 -28.97 -9.18
C LYS A 433 -3.07 -29.56 -8.51
N TYR A 434 -4.21 -28.86 -8.51
CA TYR A 434 -5.47 -29.39 -8.01
C TYR A 434 -5.83 -30.75 -8.65
N PHE A 435 -5.65 -30.91 -9.97
CA PHE A 435 -5.96 -32.16 -10.67
C PHE A 435 -4.89 -33.25 -10.51
N GLY A 436 -3.73 -32.92 -9.93
CA GLY A 436 -2.72 -33.89 -9.53
C GLY A 436 -2.93 -34.45 -8.12
N GLN A 437 -3.82 -33.85 -7.33
CA GLN A 437 -4.15 -34.28 -5.98
C GLN A 437 -5.30 -35.29 -5.97
N SER A 438 -5.40 -36.09 -4.90
CA SER A 438 -6.48 -37.07 -4.77
C SER A 438 -7.78 -36.37 -4.36
N VAL A 439 -8.76 -36.36 -5.26
CA VAL A 439 -10.08 -35.76 -5.03
C VAL A 439 -11.05 -36.73 -4.31
N MET A 440 -10.74 -38.04 -4.30
CA MET A 440 -11.61 -39.07 -3.70
C MET A 440 -11.33 -39.35 -2.22
N LYS A 441 -10.22 -38.86 -1.68
CA LYS A 441 -9.90 -39.03 -0.26
C LYS A 441 -10.75 -38.10 0.58
N VAL A 442 -11.27 -38.61 1.70
CA VAL A 442 -11.88 -37.77 2.73
C VAL A 442 -10.79 -36.82 3.26
N PRO A 443 -11.05 -35.50 3.36
CA PRO A 443 -10.07 -34.57 3.90
C PRO A 443 -9.69 -34.94 5.33
N ASP A 444 -8.40 -34.79 5.67
CA ASP A 444 -7.88 -35.14 7.01
C ASP A 444 -8.61 -34.40 8.14
N GLU A 445 -9.16 -33.20 7.89
CA GLU A 445 -9.95 -32.46 8.88
C GLU A 445 -11.29 -33.12 9.24
N GLN A 446 -11.84 -33.91 8.31
CA GLN A 446 -13.11 -34.64 8.48
C GLN A 446 -12.89 -36.04 9.04
N ASP A 447 -11.70 -36.60 8.88
CA ASP A 447 -11.33 -37.89 9.47
C ASP A 447 -11.23 -37.78 11.00
N ALA A 448 -12.03 -38.61 11.69
CA ALA A 448 -12.09 -38.67 13.14
C ALA A 448 -10.77 -39.14 13.77
N GLU A 449 -10.01 -39.98 13.06
CA GLU A 449 -8.79 -40.59 13.58
C GLU A 449 -7.53 -39.80 13.24
N SER A 450 -7.64 -38.77 12.39
CA SER A 450 -6.52 -37.95 11.97
C SER A 450 -5.87 -37.19 13.13
N GLN A 451 -4.56 -37.04 13.05
CA GLN A 451 -3.79 -36.30 14.05
C GLN A 451 -4.19 -34.82 14.08
N VAL A 452 -4.46 -34.23 12.92
CA VAL A 452 -4.88 -32.83 12.76
C VAL A 452 -6.15 -32.55 13.57
N ARG A 453 -7.15 -33.45 13.47
CA ARG A 453 -8.40 -33.30 14.20
C ARG A 453 -8.21 -33.47 15.70
N LYS A 454 -7.42 -34.45 16.14
CA LYS A 454 -7.13 -34.69 17.56
C LYS A 454 -6.47 -33.46 18.21
N GLU A 455 -5.50 -32.86 17.54
CA GLU A 455 -4.85 -31.63 18.02
C GLU A 455 -5.82 -30.45 18.08
N ARG A 456 -6.66 -30.31 17.05
CA ARG A 456 -7.72 -29.29 17.02
C ARG A 456 -8.67 -29.45 18.19
N GLU A 457 -9.19 -30.66 18.44
CA GLU A 457 -10.08 -30.94 19.57
C GLU A 457 -9.42 -30.62 20.91
N TRP A 458 -8.14 -31.00 21.09
CA TRP A 458 -7.37 -30.63 22.28
C TRP A 458 -7.30 -29.10 22.48
N ARG A 459 -7.05 -28.33 21.42
CA ARG A 459 -7.06 -26.85 21.49
C ARG A 459 -8.42 -26.33 21.91
N PHE A 460 -9.52 -26.83 21.33
CA PHE A 460 -10.87 -26.42 21.74
C PHE A 460 -11.20 -26.78 23.19
N LEU A 461 -10.75 -27.94 23.67
CA LEU A 461 -10.92 -28.34 25.06
C LEU A 461 -10.13 -27.42 26.01
N ARG A 462 -8.89 -27.08 25.67
CA ARG A 462 -8.09 -26.07 26.40
C ARG A 462 -8.78 -24.72 26.42
N ASN A 463 -9.26 -24.24 25.27
CA ASN A 463 -9.95 -22.95 25.17
C ASN A 463 -11.22 -22.91 26.05
N SER A 464 -11.98 -24.01 26.07
CA SER A 464 -13.15 -24.15 26.96
C SER A 464 -12.77 -24.07 28.44
N LYS A 465 -11.65 -24.68 28.84
CA LYS A 465 -11.14 -24.59 30.22
C LYS A 465 -10.76 -23.16 30.60
N VAL A 466 -10.00 -22.46 29.74
CA VAL A 466 -9.58 -21.07 29.96
C VAL A 466 -10.78 -20.14 30.15
N ARG A 467 -11.78 -20.22 29.25
CA ARG A 467 -13.01 -19.41 29.37
C ARG A 467 -13.74 -19.66 30.69
N LYS A 468 -13.94 -20.93 31.06
CA LYS A 468 -14.63 -21.30 32.30
C LYS A 468 -13.86 -20.83 33.55
N GLN A 469 -12.54 -20.95 33.56
CA GLN A 469 -11.74 -20.52 34.71
C GLN A 469 -11.71 -19.00 34.85
N ALA A 470 -11.49 -18.27 33.75
CA ALA A 470 -11.52 -16.81 33.75
C ALA A 470 -12.88 -16.27 34.21
N GLN A 471 -13.98 -16.83 33.70
CA GLN A 471 -15.33 -16.44 34.11
C GLN A 471 -15.57 -16.66 35.62
N ARG A 472 -15.10 -17.79 36.17
CA ARG A 472 -15.19 -18.05 37.62
C ARG A 472 -14.42 -17.03 38.45
N LEU A 473 -13.26 -16.56 37.99
CA LEU A 473 -12.50 -15.52 38.69
C LEU A 473 -13.22 -14.17 38.66
N ILE A 474 -13.76 -13.79 37.50
CA ILE A 474 -14.53 -12.55 37.36
C ILE A 474 -15.79 -12.59 38.25
N GLN A 475 -16.48 -13.73 38.30
CA GLN A 475 -17.68 -13.93 39.13
C GLN A 475 -17.43 -13.83 40.64
N LYS A 476 -16.20 -14.10 41.12
CA LYS A 476 -15.83 -13.90 42.53
C LYS A 476 -15.75 -12.42 42.92
N GLY A 477 -15.70 -11.51 41.94
CA GLY A 477 -15.48 -10.08 42.15
C GLY A 477 -13.99 -9.74 42.19
N ILE A 478 -13.62 -8.65 41.52
CA ILE A 478 -12.24 -8.17 41.44
C ILE A 478 -12.08 -7.02 42.44
N THR A 479 -11.36 -7.28 43.53
CA THR A 479 -11.16 -6.30 44.61
C THR A 479 -9.86 -5.50 44.45
N ARG A 480 -8.84 -6.10 43.83
CA ARG A 480 -7.51 -5.50 43.64
C ARG A 480 -6.83 -6.09 42.39
N LEU A 481 -6.11 -5.28 41.64
CA LEU A 481 -5.37 -5.68 40.43
C LEU A 481 -4.02 -4.96 40.40
N ASP A 482 -3.05 -5.46 41.15
CA ASP A 482 -1.71 -4.87 41.24
C ASP A 482 -0.59 -5.88 41.47
N ASP A 483 -0.88 -7.19 41.46
CA ASP A 483 0.16 -8.22 41.58
C ASP A 483 0.91 -8.34 40.26
N GLN A 484 2.20 -8.01 40.27
CA GLN A 484 3.04 -8.07 39.09
C GLN A 484 3.52 -9.51 38.85
N ILE A 485 3.04 -10.13 37.77
CA ILE A 485 3.39 -11.50 37.39
C ILE A 485 4.54 -11.58 36.39
N PHE A 486 4.77 -10.50 35.65
CA PHE A 486 5.80 -10.39 34.62
C PHE A 486 6.33 -8.96 34.55
N ILE A 487 7.65 -8.82 34.40
CA ILE A 487 8.33 -7.58 34.02
C ILE A 487 9.57 -7.92 33.21
N ASN A 488 9.70 -7.33 32.02
CA ASN A 488 10.88 -7.50 31.18
C ASN A 488 11.12 -6.25 30.32
N ARG A 489 12.32 -6.16 29.75
CA ARG A 489 12.72 -5.09 28.84
C ARG A 489 12.54 -5.54 27.39
N ASN A 490 11.71 -4.83 26.65
CA ASN A 490 11.49 -5.00 25.22
C ASN A 490 12.66 -4.41 24.40
N PRO A 491 12.99 -4.94 23.21
CA PRO A 491 14.05 -4.38 22.37
C PRO A 491 13.79 -2.93 21.94
N GLY A 492 12.58 -2.63 21.50
CA GLY A 492 12.09 -1.29 21.17
C GLY A 492 11.06 -0.76 22.16
N VAL A 493 10.67 0.51 22.02
CA VAL A 493 9.62 1.10 22.87
C VAL A 493 8.28 0.44 22.52
N PRO A 494 7.58 -0.22 23.48
CA PRO A 494 6.28 -0.80 23.24
C PRO A 494 5.27 0.24 22.73
N SER A 495 4.69 0.01 21.56
CA SER A 495 3.71 0.88 20.93
C SER A 495 2.30 0.29 20.99
N VAL A 496 2.18 -1.01 20.79
CA VAL A 496 0.94 -1.79 20.81
C VAL A 496 1.21 -3.12 21.49
N VAL A 497 0.28 -3.56 22.33
CA VAL A 497 0.37 -4.82 23.05
C VAL A 497 -0.93 -5.59 22.87
N LYS A 498 -0.85 -6.90 22.63
CA LYS A 498 -2.01 -7.79 22.53
C LYS A 498 -1.71 -9.15 23.17
N PHE A 499 -2.66 -9.61 23.98
CA PHE A 499 -2.65 -10.97 24.51
C PHE A 499 -3.19 -11.96 23.49
N HIS A 500 -2.53 -13.11 23.38
CA HIS A 500 -3.16 -14.26 22.74
C HIS A 500 -4.32 -14.77 23.62
N PRO A 501 -5.50 -15.08 23.06
CA PRO A 501 -6.68 -15.40 23.88
C PRO A 501 -6.58 -16.63 24.80
N PHE A 502 -5.78 -17.64 24.44
CA PHE A 502 -5.73 -18.94 25.13
C PHE A 502 -4.34 -19.50 25.44
N THR A 503 -3.29 -18.90 24.91
CA THR A 503 -1.91 -19.34 25.19
C THR A 503 -1.25 -18.24 26.01
N SER A 504 -0.24 -18.59 26.79
CA SER A 504 0.51 -17.65 27.64
C SER A 504 1.44 -16.72 26.82
N CYS A 505 1.02 -16.33 25.61
CA CYS A 505 1.79 -15.51 24.70
C CYS A 505 1.25 -14.08 24.65
N ILE A 506 2.16 -13.12 24.66
CA ILE A 506 1.87 -11.70 24.47
C ILE A 506 2.71 -11.17 23.31
N ALA A 507 2.06 -10.49 22.38
CA ALA A 507 2.71 -9.82 21.26
C ALA A 507 2.86 -8.33 21.56
N VAL A 508 4.06 -7.83 21.33
CA VAL A 508 4.46 -6.44 21.62
C VAL A 508 5.08 -5.87 20.36
N ALA A 509 4.36 -4.95 19.71
CA ALA A 509 4.97 -4.17 18.65
C ALA A 509 5.79 -3.03 19.25
N ASP A 510 6.93 -2.77 18.62
CA ASP A 510 7.60 -1.48 18.73
C ASP A 510 7.23 -0.60 17.51
N LYS A 511 8.18 0.12 16.92
CA LYS A 511 7.91 0.94 15.74
C LYS A 511 7.81 0.08 14.47
N ASP A 512 8.68 -0.90 14.32
CA ASP A 512 8.91 -1.60 13.05
C ASP A 512 9.05 -3.14 13.20
N SER A 513 9.07 -3.62 14.43
CA SER A 513 9.32 -5.01 14.80
C SER A 513 8.32 -5.47 15.86
N ILE A 514 8.21 -6.79 16.01
CA ILE A 514 7.25 -7.42 16.91
C ILE A 514 7.99 -8.45 17.75
N CYS A 515 7.85 -8.32 19.07
CA CYS A 515 8.43 -9.22 20.06
C CYS A 515 7.34 -10.07 20.71
N PHE A 516 7.59 -11.36 20.86
CA PHE A 516 6.69 -12.30 21.53
C PHE A 516 7.31 -12.75 22.84
N TRP A 517 6.51 -12.72 23.90
CA TRP A 517 6.93 -13.16 25.23
C TRP A 517 5.98 -14.22 25.76
N ASP A 518 6.53 -15.24 26.42
CA ASP A 518 5.77 -16.13 27.28
C ASP A 518 5.70 -15.48 28.67
N TRP A 519 4.53 -14.99 29.04
CA TRP A 519 4.37 -14.28 30.32
C TRP A 519 4.26 -15.21 31.53
N GLU A 520 4.00 -16.51 31.32
CA GLU A 520 4.03 -17.49 32.41
C GLU A 520 5.47 -17.91 32.73
N LYS A 521 6.28 -18.17 31.68
CA LYS A 521 7.69 -18.59 31.82
C LYS A 521 8.67 -17.42 31.97
N GLY A 522 8.31 -16.24 31.49
CA GLY A 522 9.20 -15.07 31.48
C GLY A 522 10.23 -15.08 30.35
N GLU A 523 10.02 -15.90 29.32
CA GLU A 523 10.97 -16.10 28.21
C GLU A 523 10.54 -15.33 26.96
N LYS A 524 11.52 -14.86 26.18
CA LYS A 524 11.26 -14.30 24.85
C LYS A 524 11.12 -15.45 23.86
N LEU A 525 9.98 -15.52 23.17
CA LEU A 525 9.68 -16.57 22.20
C LEU A 525 10.27 -16.24 20.82
N ASP A 526 9.97 -15.05 20.30
CA ASP A 526 10.38 -14.64 18.95
C ASP A 526 10.53 -13.11 18.86
N TYR A 527 11.27 -12.65 17.85
CA TYR A 527 11.42 -11.24 17.51
C TYR A 527 11.72 -11.10 16.01
N PHE A 528 10.80 -10.49 15.27
CA PHE A 528 10.94 -10.29 13.83
C PHE A 528 10.53 -8.90 13.38
N HIS A 529 11.00 -8.51 12.19
CA HIS A 529 10.72 -7.23 11.57
C HIS A 529 9.45 -7.28 10.72
N ASN A 530 8.57 -6.31 10.87
CA ASN A 530 7.29 -6.26 10.16
C ASN A 530 7.42 -5.86 8.67
N GLY A 531 8.59 -5.37 8.26
CA GLY A 531 8.87 -5.02 6.86
C GLY A 531 8.26 -3.70 6.40
N ASN A 532 7.83 -2.85 7.34
CA ASN A 532 7.37 -1.50 7.02
C ASN A 532 8.55 -0.50 6.93
N PRO A 533 8.42 0.57 6.12
CA PRO A 533 9.50 1.55 5.96
C PRO A 533 9.88 2.29 7.26
N ARG A 534 11.11 2.80 7.35
CA ARG A 534 11.64 3.43 8.58
C ARG A 534 10.86 4.67 9.07
N TYR A 535 10.11 5.34 8.21
CA TYR A 535 9.30 6.52 8.58
C TYR A 535 7.87 6.17 9.02
N THR A 536 7.43 4.92 8.86
CA THR A 536 6.11 4.45 9.31
C THR A 536 6.22 3.80 10.68
N ARG A 537 5.07 3.49 11.28
CA ARG A 537 4.99 2.76 12.55
C ARG A 537 3.80 1.81 12.59
N ILE A 538 3.91 0.73 13.35
CA ILE A 538 2.79 -0.14 13.71
C ILE A 538 1.85 0.62 14.65
N THR A 539 0.56 0.67 14.31
CA THR A 539 -0.47 1.40 15.09
C THR A 539 -1.58 0.52 15.61
N ALA A 540 -1.79 -0.66 15.01
CA ALA A 540 -2.74 -1.64 15.54
C ALA A 540 -2.28 -3.08 15.26
N MET A 541 -2.75 -3.99 16.12
CA MET A 541 -2.51 -5.43 16.04
C MET A 541 -3.77 -6.17 16.45
N GLU A 542 -4.09 -7.28 15.79
CA GLU A 542 -5.18 -8.17 16.20
C GLU A 542 -4.82 -9.64 15.96
N TYR A 543 -5.31 -10.52 16.82
CA TYR A 543 -5.22 -11.96 16.60
C TYR A 543 -6.40 -12.45 15.78
N LEU A 544 -6.13 -12.99 14.59
CA LEU A 544 -7.12 -13.69 13.78
C LEU A 544 -7.10 -15.17 14.14
N ASN A 545 -8.24 -15.84 14.04
CA ASN A 545 -8.39 -17.27 14.32
C ASN A 545 -7.84 -17.66 15.71
N GLY A 546 -8.02 -16.80 16.72
CA GLY A 546 -7.43 -17.00 18.06
C GLY A 546 -7.78 -18.35 18.73
N GLN A 547 -8.85 -19.00 18.27
CA GLN A 547 -9.29 -20.32 18.72
C GLN A 547 -8.45 -21.50 18.21
N ASP A 548 -7.96 -21.43 16.97
CA ASP A 548 -7.22 -22.53 16.32
C ASP A 548 -6.39 -21.97 15.17
N CYS A 549 -5.11 -22.35 15.09
CA CYS A 549 -4.16 -21.83 14.11
C CYS A 549 -4.19 -20.29 13.99
N SER A 550 -3.86 -19.61 15.10
CA SER A 550 -3.93 -18.15 15.16
C SER A 550 -2.96 -17.49 14.17
N LEU A 551 -3.43 -16.40 13.58
CA LEU A 551 -2.67 -15.48 12.74
C LEU A 551 -2.55 -14.14 13.47
N LEU A 552 -1.49 -13.39 13.17
CA LEU A 552 -1.31 -12.05 13.71
C LEU A 552 -1.47 -11.02 12.61
N LEU A 553 -2.49 -10.19 12.71
CA LEU A 553 -2.68 -9.02 11.87
C LEU A 553 -1.92 -7.83 12.46
N THR A 554 -1.27 -7.08 11.58
CA THR A 554 -0.53 -5.86 11.91
C THR A 554 -0.95 -4.77 10.92
N ALA A 555 -1.22 -3.58 11.45
CA ALA A 555 -1.60 -2.41 10.66
C ALA A 555 -0.63 -1.25 10.93
N THR A 556 -0.17 -0.61 9.87
CA THR A 556 0.79 0.50 9.92
C THR A 556 0.14 1.82 9.52
N ASP A 557 0.70 2.94 9.97
CA ASP A 557 0.15 4.29 9.77
C ASP A 557 0.13 4.79 8.32
N ASP A 558 0.80 4.09 7.41
CA ASP A 558 0.71 4.28 5.96
C ASP A 558 -0.48 3.55 5.33
N GLY A 559 -1.28 2.83 6.11
CA GLY A 559 -2.48 2.12 5.65
C GLY A 559 -2.23 0.66 5.22
N ALA A 560 -1.01 0.15 5.37
CA ALA A 560 -0.69 -1.24 5.02
C ALA A 560 -1.11 -2.22 6.12
N ILE A 561 -1.64 -3.37 5.70
CA ILE A 561 -2.02 -4.50 6.56
C ILE A 561 -1.15 -5.69 6.19
N ARG A 562 -0.59 -6.38 7.20
CA ARG A 562 0.17 -7.63 7.03
C ARG A 562 -0.33 -8.69 8.01
N VAL A 563 -0.44 -9.93 7.54
CA VAL A 563 -0.89 -11.08 8.33
C VAL A 563 0.24 -12.10 8.42
N TRP A 564 0.57 -12.49 9.64
CA TRP A 564 1.69 -13.37 9.96
C TRP A 564 1.23 -14.69 10.56
N LYS A 565 1.97 -15.76 10.28
CA LYS A 565 1.78 -17.11 10.84
C LYS A 565 3.09 -17.61 11.44
N ASN A 566 3.01 -18.62 12.31
CA ASN A 566 4.14 -19.27 12.99
C ASN A 566 4.98 -18.31 13.86
N PHE A 567 4.37 -17.24 14.37
CA PHE A 567 5.04 -16.17 15.13
C PHE A 567 5.40 -16.50 16.59
N ALA A 568 5.30 -17.78 16.98
CA ALA A 568 5.63 -18.28 18.32
C ALA A 568 5.87 -19.80 18.30
N ASP A 569 6.33 -20.32 17.16
CA ASP A 569 6.64 -21.73 16.96
C ASP A 569 8.14 -21.96 17.22
N LEU A 570 8.50 -23.12 17.79
CA LEU A 570 9.89 -23.48 18.06
C LEU A 570 10.59 -24.04 16.82
N GLU A 571 9.82 -24.61 15.88
CA GLU A 571 10.35 -25.30 14.70
C GLU A 571 10.28 -24.46 13.43
N LYS A 572 9.43 -23.43 13.42
CA LYS A 572 9.12 -22.63 12.21
C LYS A 572 9.40 -21.17 12.45
N ASN A 573 9.96 -20.54 11.41
CA ASN A 573 10.13 -19.09 11.39
C ASN A 573 8.80 -18.39 11.04
N PRO A 574 8.64 -17.12 11.46
CA PRO A 574 7.49 -16.31 11.11
C PRO A 574 7.41 -16.12 9.60
N GLU A 575 6.22 -16.37 9.05
CA GLU A 575 5.93 -16.23 7.62
C GLU A 575 4.78 -15.26 7.39
N MET A 576 4.90 -14.41 6.37
CA MET A 576 3.82 -13.52 5.94
C MET A 576 2.86 -14.32 5.06
N VAL A 577 1.60 -14.44 5.49
CA VAL A 577 0.54 -15.16 4.76
C VAL A 577 0.01 -14.29 3.63
N THR A 578 -0.38 -13.06 3.96
CA THR A 578 -0.90 -12.09 3.01
C THR A 578 -0.65 -10.68 3.52
N ALA A 579 -0.68 -9.71 2.62
CA ALA A 579 -0.60 -8.30 2.94
C ALA A 579 -1.33 -7.51 1.86
N TRP A 580 -1.90 -6.35 2.22
CA TRP A 580 -2.56 -5.46 1.27
C TRP A 580 -2.61 -4.02 1.79
N GLN A 581 -2.86 -3.09 0.88
CA GLN A 581 -3.09 -1.69 1.21
C GLN A 581 -4.54 -1.50 1.67
N GLY A 582 -4.75 -1.46 2.99
CA GLY A 582 -6.07 -1.33 3.60
C GLY A 582 -6.67 0.06 3.43
N LEU A 583 -5.87 1.10 3.61
CA LEU A 583 -6.27 2.50 3.41
C LEU A 583 -5.29 3.17 2.46
N SER A 584 -5.81 3.94 1.51
CA SER A 584 -5.00 4.73 0.57
C SER A 584 -5.18 6.21 0.91
N ASP A 585 -4.24 7.06 0.46
CA ASP A 585 -4.33 8.52 0.60
C ASP A 585 -4.44 9.01 2.06
N MET A 586 -3.59 8.46 2.94
CA MET A 586 -3.48 8.92 4.33
C MET A 586 -3.21 10.42 4.37
N LEU A 587 -4.10 11.18 5.01
CA LEU A 587 -4.01 12.64 5.07
C LEU A 587 -2.99 13.04 6.14
N PRO A 588 -1.96 13.86 5.81
CA PRO A 588 -1.06 14.40 6.80
C PRO A 588 -1.85 15.26 7.80
N SER A 589 -2.04 14.77 9.03
CA SER A 589 -2.83 15.49 10.02
C SER A 589 -2.07 16.71 10.55
N ALA A 590 -2.28 17.88 9.93
CA ALA A 590 -1.74 19.16 10.40
C ALA A 590 -2.38 19.64 11.73
N ARG A 591 -3.56 19.11 12.10
CA ARG A 591 -4.31 19.52 13.30
C ARG A 591 -4.09 18.64 14.52
N GLY A 592 -3.61 17.39 14.37
CA GLY A 592 -3.21 16.54 15.50
C GLY A 592 -2.05 17.14 16.33
N GLY A 593 -1.32 18.08 15.75
CA GLY A 593 -0.19 18.77 16.39
C GLY A 593 -0.57 19.76 17.49
N LEU A 594 -1.81 20.26 17.57
CA LEU A 594 -2.20 21.22 18.62
C LEU A 594 -2.58 20.53 19.94
N ALA A 595 -3.20 19.35 19.89
CA ALA A 595 -3.59 18.57 21.06
C ALA A 595 -2.42 17.74 21.68
N ARG A 596 -1.37 17.47 20.89
CA ARG A 596 -0.12 16.82 21.35
C ARG A 596 1.04 17.80 21.64
N ARG A 597 0.79 19.09 21.92
CA ARG A 597 1.85 20.09 22.25
C ARG A 597 2.57 19.87 23.60
N VAL A 598 2.40 18.73 24.28
CA VAL A 598 3.09 18.41 25.55
C VAL A 598 4.17 17.33 25.36
N SER A 599 4.90 17.37 24.24
CA SER A 599 6.16 16.65 24.07
C SER A 599 7.18 17.60 23.46
N ILE A 600 7.67 18.52 24.29
CA ILE A 600 8.95 19.19 24.04
C ILE A 600 10.00 18.14 24.41
N TYR A 601 10.99 17.90 23.54
CA TYR A 601 12.02 16.86 23.63
C TYR A 601 11.60 15.44 23.19
N LEU A 602 11.25 15.24 21.91
CA LEU A 602 11.59 14.04 21.13
C LEU A 602 11.09 14.21 19.67
N ASP A 603 11.98 13.86 18.74
CA ASP A 603 11.80 13.54 17.31
C ASP A 603 10.45 13.89 16.62
N ARG A 604 10.52 14.59 15.48
CA ARG A 604 9.37 14.94 14.61
C ARG A 604 8.53 13.72 14.18
N SER A 605 9.08 12.50 14.25
CA SER A 605 8.35 11.25 13.98
C SER A 605 7.24 10.90 15.00
N LYS A 606 7.23 11.53 16.19
CA LYS A 606 6.24 11.25 17.26
C LYS A 606 5.04 12.22 17.29
N GLN A 607 5.02 13.24 16.43
CA GLN A 607 3.90 14.21 16.30
C GLN A 607 2.88 13.80 15.20
N GLY A 608 2.71 12.51 14.94
CA GLY A 608 1.77 12.00 13.93
C GLY A 608 0.32 11.91 14.41
N GLY A 609 -0.62 11.84 13.46
CA GLY A 609 -2.05 11.61 13.69
C GLY A 609 -2.36 10.24 14.30
N ALA A 610 -3.61 9.79 14.18
CA ALA A 610 -4.03 8.50 14.72
C ALA A 610 -3.30 7.33 14.04
N GLY A 611 -2.80 7.53 12.81
CA GLY A 611 -2.31 6.46 11.95
C GLY A 611 -3.47 5.62 11.44
N MET A 612 -3.34 4.30 11.51
CA MET A 612 -4.39 3.35 11.13
C MET A 612 -4.96 2.64 12.37
N VAL A 613 -6.28 2.62 12.49
CA VAL A 613 -7.02 1.87 13.50
C VAL A 613 -7.82 0.76 12.83
N VAL A 614 -7.91 -0.38 13.50
CA VAL A 614 -8.61 -1.56 12.99
C VAL A 614 -9.48 -2.18 14.08
N ASP A 615 -10.53 -2.89 13.66
CA ASP A 615 -11.32 -3.75 14.52
C ASP A 615 -11.67 -5.04 13.75
N TRP A 616 -11.47 -6.20 14.37
CA TRP A 616 -11.62 -7.52 13.76
C TRP A 616 -12.87 -8.24 14.27
N GLU A 617 -13.74 -8.63 13.35
CA GLU A 617 -14.94 -9.43 13.63
C GLU A 617 -14.74 -10.88 13.18
N GLN A 618 -14.30 -11.73 14.11
CA GLN A 618 -14.00 -13.15 13.84
C GLN A 618 -15.18 -13.96 13.28
N GLU A 619 -16.41 -13.66 13.71
CA GLU A 619 -17.61 -14.43 13.32
C GLU A 619 -18.07 -14.12 11.90
N THR A 620 -17.90 -12.88 11.45
CA THR A 620 -18.31 -12.41 10.12
C THR A 620 -17.16 -12.43 9.12
N GLY A 621 -15.92 -12.63 9.56
CA GLY A 621 -14.74 -12.56 8.70
C GLY A 621 -14.42 -11.14 8.21
N GLN A 622 -14.92 -10.12 8.91
CA GLN A 622 -14.83 -8.74 8.46
C GLN A 622 -13.79 -7.96 9.25
N LEU A 623 -13.03 -7.13 8.53
CA LEU A 623 -12.06 -6.22 9.09
C LEU A 623 -12.48 -4.79 8.81
N ILE A 624 -12.72 -4.02 9.87
CA ILE A 624 -13.06 -2.61 9.78
C ILE A 624 -11.79 -1.80 9.95
N THR A 625 -11.56 -0.84 9.06
CA THR A 625 -10.34 -0.04 9.00
C THR A 625 -10.66 1.44 8.87
N SER A 626 -9.97 2.29 9.63
CA SER A 626 -10.03 3.75 9.51
C SER A 626 -8.75 4.37 10.08
N GLY A 627 -8.72 5.69 10.24
CA GLY A 627 -7.52 6.37 10.74
C GLY A 627 -7.45 7.83 10.32
N ASP A 628 -6.28 8.24 9.83
CA ASP A 628 -6.03 9.56 9.22
C ASP A 628 -6.66 9.68 7.80
N VAL A 629 -7.90 9.20 7.65
CA VAL A 629 -8.73 9.24 6.45
C VAL A 629 -10.15 9.67 6.81
N ARG A 630 -10.96 10.04 5.81
CA ARG A 630 -12.35 10.48 6.00
C ARG A 630 -13.38 9.37 5.75
N ILE A 631 -12.93 8.12 5.79
CA ILE A 631 -13.76 6.94 5.54
C ILE A 631 -13.53 5.88 6.62
N VAL A 632 -14.55 5.07 6.86
CA VAL A 632 -14.44 3.77 7.50
C VAL A 632 -14.62 2.73 6.40
N ARG A 633 -13.59 1.93 6.16
CA ARG A 633 -13.59 0.89 5.13
C ARG A 633 -13.80 -0.49 5.75
N ILE A 634 -14.72 -1.25 5.17
CA ILE A 634 -15.05 -2.62 5.55
C ILE A 634 -14.44 -3.57 4.52
N TRP A 635 -13.57 -4.45 4.99
CA TRP A 635 -12.96 -5.53 4.22
C TRP A 635 -13.64 -6.85 4.56
N ASP A 636 -13.92 -7.64 3.54
CA ASP A 636 -14.28 -9.05 3.67
C ASP A 636 -13.01 -9.87 3.41
N THR A 637 -12.55 -10.58 4.44
CA THR A 637 -11.29 -11.34 4.38
C THR A 637 -11.47 -12.72 3.75
N GLU A 638 -12.70 -13.25 3.66
CA GLU A 638 -12.99 -14.49 2.94
C GLU A 638 -12.95 -14.26 1.43
N ARG A 639 -13.47 -13.11 0.98
CA ARG A 639 -13.46 -12.71 -0.44
C ARG A 639 -12.20 -11.95 -0.85
N GLU A 640 -11.40 -11.53 0.12
CA GLU A 640 -10.24 -10.65 -0.02
C GLU A 640 -10.56 -9.36 -0.81
N MET A 641 -11.69 -8.71 -0.48
CA MET A 641 -12.16 -7.51 -1.17
C MET A 641 -12.70 -6.45 -0.21
N LYS A 642 -12.64 -5.18 -0.65
CA LYS A 642 -13.38 -4.10 0.00
C LYS A 642 -14.88 -4.28 -0.28
N VAL A 643 -15.69 -4.22 0.75
CA VAL A 643 -17.15 -4.35 0.65
C VAL A 643 -17.80 -2.96 0.58
N GLN A 644 -17.38 -2.05 1.45
CA GLN A 644 -18.05 -0.77 1.63
C GLN A 644 -17.08 0.27 2.19
N ASP A 645 -17.16 1.49 1.64
CA ASP A 645 -16.53 2.69 2.18
C ASP A 645 -17.62 3.60 2.74
N ILE A 646 -17.63 3.79 4.06
CA ILE A 646 -18.58 4.63 4.78
C ILE A 646 -17.92 6.01 5.03
N PRO A 647 -18.45 7.12 4.50
CA PRO A 647 -17.90 8.44 4.80
C PRO A 647 -18.10 8.79 6.28
N THR A 648 -17.03 9.17 6.97
CA THR A 648 -17.12 9.58 8.39
C THR A 648 -17.93 10.86 8.53
N GLY A 649 -17.89 11.72 7.51
CA GLY A 649 -18.49 13.06 7.49
C GLY A 649 -17.77 14.06 8.41
N ALA A 650 -16.50 13.81 8.73
CA ALA A 650 -15.67 14.64 9.60
C ALA A 650 -14.34 15.00 8.93
N ASP A 651 -13.78 16.16 9.26
CA ASP A 651 -12.44 16.56 8.83
C ASP A 651 -11.33 16.05 9.78
N SER A 652 -11.73 15.45 10.89
CA SER A 652 -10.87 14.84 11.90
C SER A 652 -10.53 13.39 11.56
N CYS A 653 -9.36 12.93 11.98
CA CYS A 653 -9.01 11.51 11.96
C CYS A 653 -9.91 10.70 12.92
N VAL A 654 -10.11 9.43 12.59
CA VAL A 654 -10.71 8.42 13.46
C VAL A 654 -9.62 7.87 14.37
N THR A 655 -9.84 7.91 15.67
CA THR A 655 -8.85 7.62 16.71
C THR A 655 -9.10 6.30 17.41
N SER A 656 -10.34 5.81 17.37
CA SER A 656 -10.73 4.51 17.88
C SER A 656 -11.92 3.96 17.10
N LEU A 657 -11.96 2.64 16.97
CA LEU A 657 -13.07 1.89 16.38
C LEU A 657 -13.57 0.84 17.38
N SER A 658 -14.88 0.58 17.35
CA SER A 658 -15.49 -0.55 18.04
C SER A 658 -16.73 -0.98 17.28
N CYS A 659 -16.85 -2.27 16.99
CA CYS A 659 -17.96 -2.82 16.21
C CYS A 659 -18.74 -3.88 17.00
N ASP A 660 -19.99 -4.05 16.60
CA ASP A 660 -20.88 -5.12 17.04
C ASP A 660 -21.54 -5.78 15.82
N SER A 661 -21.15 -7.04 15.58
CA SER A 661 -21.62 -7.85 14.46
C SER A 661 -23.12 -8.15 14.55
N HIS A 662 -23.65 -8.42 15.75
CA HIS A 662 -25.05 -8.79 15.94
C HIS A 662 -25.99 -7.61 15.67
N ARG A 663 -25.62 -6.42 16.15
CA ARG A 663 -26.39 -5.18 15.89
C ARG A 663 -26.02 -4.50 14.57
N SER A 664 -24.95 -4.94 13.90
CA SER A 664 -24.40 -4.34 12.67
C SER A 664 -24.02 -2.86 12.86
N ILE A 665 -23.51 -2.52 14.05
CA ILE A 665 -23.16 -1.15 14.44
C ILE A 665 -21.65 -0.98 14.42
N ILE A 666 -21.20 0.16 13.91
CA ILE A 666 -19.82 0.64 14.00
C ILE A 666 -19.80 1.94 14.80
N VAL A 667 -18.94 2.02 15.79
CA VAL A 667 -18.67 3.26 16.53
C VAL A 667 -17.27 3.75 16.23
N ALA A 668 -17.16 5.02 15.87
CA ALA A 668 -15.91 5.72 15.61
C ALA A 668 -15.74 6.89 16.59
N GLY A 669 -14.67 6.87 17.38
CA GLY A 669 -14.19 8.03 18.12
C GLY A 669 -13.31 8.90 17.23
N LEU A 670 -13.43 10.22 17.32
CA LEU A 670 -12.69 11.16 16.49
C LEU A 670 -11.75 12.06 17.31
N GLY A 671 -10.71 12.55 16.65
CA GLY A 671 -9.74 13.48 17.21
C GLY A 671 -10.31 14.87 17.57
N ASP A 672 -11.46 15.24 17.03
CA ASP A 672 -12.19 16.46 17.39
C ASP A 672 -13.07 16.31 18.65
N GLY A 673 -13.16 15.11 19.22
CA GLY A 673 -14.03 14.80 20.37
C GLY A 673 -15.40 14.24 19.99
N SER A 674 -15.78 14.26 18.71
CA SER A 674 -17.05 13.65 18.32
C SER A 674 -16.97 12.11 18.38
N VAL A 675 -18.09 11.48 18.74
CA VAL A 675 -18.27 10.03 18.66
C VAL A 675 -19.43 9.76 17.71
N ARG A 676 -19.19 8.97 16.66
CA ARG A 676 -20.16 8.73 15.59
C ARG A 676 -20.53 7.26 15.54
N VAL A 677 -21.82 7.00 15.32
CA VAL A 677 -22.39 5.66 15.25
C VAL A 677 -22.93 5.45 13.84
N PHE A 678 -22.57 4.32 13.23
CA PHE A 678 -22.97 3.95 11.89
C PHE A 678 -23.69 2.59 11.90
N ASP A 679 -24.80 2.49 11.17
CA ASP A 679 -25.48 1.23 10.85
C ASP A 679 -25.06 0.78 9.45
N ARG A 680 -24.50 -0.42 9.39
CA ARG A 680 -23.95 -1.01 8.16
C ARG A 680 -25.01 -1.47 7.17
N ARG A 681 -26.26 -1.60 7.61
CA ARG A 681 -27.39 -2.06 6.78
C ARG A 681 -27.92 -0.96 5.87
N MET A 682 -27.64 0.29 6.21
CA MET A 682 -28.06 1.46 5.46
C MET A 682 -27.06 1.81 4.35
N SER A 683 -27.49 2.66 3.42
CA SER A 683 -26.61 3.20 2.37
C SER A 683 -25.40 3.90 3.01
N PRO A 684 -24.21 3.92 2.39
CA PRO A 684 -23.04 4.59 2.97
C PRO A 684 -23.31 6.05 3.40
N ASN A 685 -24.10 6.79 2.62
CA ASN A 685 -24.39 8.21 2.90
C ASN A 685 -25.37 8.41 4.06
N ASP A 686 -26.29 7.46 4.28
CA ASP A 686 -27.30 7.51 5.33
C ASP A 686 -26.94 6.67 6.57
N SER A 687 -25.85 5.91 6.49
CA SER A 687 -25.40 4.97 7.52
C SER A 687 -25.13 5.62 8.87
N ARG A 688 -24.84 6.93 8.93
CA ARG A 688 -24.57 7.62 10.19
C ARG A 688 -25.87 7.87 10.96
N VAL A 689 -26.17 6.98 11.91
CA VAL A 689 -27.40 7.02 12.72
C VAL A 689 -27.32 7.96 13.91
N MET A 690 -26.14 8.19 14.48
CA MET A 690 -25.97 9.07 15.65
C MET A 690 -24.65 9.83 15.63
N THR A 691 -24.61 11.00 16.27
CA THR A 691 -23.38 11.79 16.47
C THR A 691 -23.41 12.47 17.83
N TYR A 692 -22.57 11.99 18.75
CA TYR A 692 -22.36 12.59 20.06
C TYR A 692 -21.26 13.64 19.99
N ARG A 693 -21.50 14.81 20.58
CA ARG A 693 -20.56 15.96 20.60
C ARG A 693 -20.37 16.50 22.00
N GLU A 694 -20.16 15.60 22.96
CA GLU A 694 -20.03 15.95 24.37
C GLU A 694 -18.57 16.06 24.84
N HIS A 695 -17.63 15.42 24.15
CA HIS A 695 -16.21 15.61 24.43
C HIS A 695 -15.66 16.83 23.68
N THR A 696 -14.75 17.55 24.33
CA THR A 696 -14.10 18.74 23.78
C THR A 696 -12.66 18.48 23.33
N ALA A 697 -12.21 17.23 23.36
CA ALA A 697 -10.84 16.83 23.10
C ALA A 697 -10.78 15.43 22.48
N TRP A 698 -9.59 15.05 22.02
CA TRP A 698 -9.28 13.78 21.39
C TRP A 698 -9.87 12.59 22.15
N VAL A 699 -10.69 11.78 21.45
CA VAL A 699 -11.22 10.53 22.00
C VAL A 699 -10.10 9.48 21.99
N VAL A 700 -9.69 9.01 23.17
CA VAL A 700 -8.63 8.01 23.33
C VAL A 700 -9.14 6.62 22.94
N LYS A 701 -10.35 6.28 23.37
CA LYS A 701 -10.97 4.98 23.08
C LYS A 701 -12.49 5.05 23.16
N THR A 702 -13.12 4.27 22.30
CA THR A 702 -14.54 3.93 22.31
C THR A 702 -14.66 2.43 22.48
N HIS A 703 -15.55 1.96 23.35
CA HIS A 703 -15.82 0.55 23.55
C HIS A 703 -17.32 0.32 23.58
N LEU A 704 -17.81 -0.49 22.65
CA LEU A 704 -19.19 -0.95 22.62
C LEU A 704 -19.27 -2.29 23.35
N GLN A 705 -20.03 -2.33 24.45
CA GLN A 705 -20.31 -3.58 25.15
C GLN A 705 -21.14 -4.49 24.23
N LYS A 706 -20.71 -5.74 24.07
CA LYS A 706 -21.33 -6.73 23.18
C LYS A 706 -22.59 -7.41 23.77
N GLU A 707 -23.04 -6.96 24.94
CA GLU A 707 -24.29 -7.42 25.55
C GLU A 707 -25.51 -6.81 24.83
N VAL A 708 -26.68 -7.44 24.97
CA VAL A 708 -27.91 -7.03 24.25
C VAL A 708 -28.30 -5.57 24.58
N GLU A 709 -28.14 -5.17 25.83
CA GLU A 709 -28.35 -3.79 26.32
C GLU A 709 -27.02 -3.04 26.49
N GLY A 710 -25.97 -3.48 25.79
CA GLY A 710 -24.63 -2.98 25.98
C GLY A 710 -24.51 -1.49 25.68
N ASN A 711 -23.98 -0.76 26.65
CA ASN A 711 -23.71 0.67 26.55
C ASN A 711 -22.44 0.93 25.73
N LEU A 712 -22.39 2.10 25.11
CA LEU A 712 -21.17 2.64 24.52
C LEU A 712 -20.44 3.46 25.57
N LEU A 713 -19.17 3.11 25.81
CA LEU A 713 -18.26 3.91 26.62
C LEU A 713 -17.31 4.68 25.71
N SER A 714 -17.11 5.96 25.99
CA SER A 714 -16.07 6.75 25.34
C SER A 714 -15.28 7.57 26.36
N VAL A 715 -13.99 7.74 26.08
CA VAL A 715 -13.08 8.45 26.99
C VAL A 715 -12.19 9.40 26.20
N SER A 716 -12.09 10.65 26.65
CA SER A 716 -11.17 11.63 26.06
C SER A 716 -9.86 11.79 26.84
N VAL A 717 -8.86 12.43 26.22
CA VAL A 717 -7.57 12.76 26.85
C VAL A 717 -7.72 13.59 28.14
N ASN A 718 -8.81 14.35 28.26
CA ASN A 718 -9.12 15.14 29.46
C ASN A 718 -9.61 14.28 30.64
N GLY A 719 -9.78 12.97 30.46
CA GLY A 719 -10.24 12.06 31.50
C GLY A 719 -11.75 12.15 31.77
N ASP A 720 -12.53 12.67 30.83
CA ASP A 720 -13.99 12.57 30.87
C ASP A 720 -14.42 11.26 30.20
N VAL A 721 -15.08 10.41 30.98
CA VAL A 721 -15.70 9.17 30.54
C VAL A 721 -17.19 9.42 30.37
N ARG A 722 -17.74 9.05 29.23
CA ARG A 722 -19.17 9.17 28.91
C ARG A 722 -19.75 7.80 28.61
N TYR A 723 -20.95 7.56 29.14
CA TYR A 723 -21.75 6.36 28.86
C TYR A 723 -22.92 6.77 27.99
N PHE A 724 -23.07 6.11 26.85
CA PHE A 724 -24.14 6.35 25.89
C PHE A 724 -24.98 5.09 25.73
N ASP A 725 -26.29 5.26 25.67
CA ASP A 725 -27.17 4.29 25.05
C ASP A 725 -27.32 4.70 23.59
N LEU A 726 -27.08 3.77 22.67
CA LEU A 726 -27.14 4.04 21.23
C LEU A 726 -28.52 4.54 20.76
N ARG A 727 -29.57 4.33 21.56
CA ARG A 727 -30.94 4.78 21.28
C ARG A 727 -31.20 6.21 21.75
N MET A 728 -30.35 6.76 22.61
CA MET A 728 -30.51 8.07 23.24
C MET A 728 -29.51 9.07 22.65
N PRO A 729 -29.88 10.34 22.44
CA PRO A 729 -28.98 11.34 21.85
C PRO A 729 -27.97 11.93 22.85
N GLU A 730 -28.16 11.74 24.15
CA GLU A 730 -27.34 12.29 25.23
C GLU A 730 -26.74 11.17 26.08
N SER A 731 -25.63 11.46 26.77
CA SER A 731 -25.04 10.51 27.71
C SER A 731 -25.97 10.22 28.90
N ILE A 732 -25.99 8.94 29.29
CA ILE A 732 -26.70 8.47 30.49
C ILE A 732 -25.91 8.84 31.75
N ASN A 733 -24.59 8.72 31.67
CA ASN A 733 -23.70 8.92 32.81
C ASN A 733 -22.38 9.55 32.36
N THR A 734 -21.80 10.34 33.26
CA THR A 734 -20.49 10.97 33.08
C THR A 734 -19.63 10.71 34.30
N LEU A 735 -18.39 10.28 34.09
CA LEU A 735 -17.40 10.13 35.14
C LEU A 735 -16.17 10.97 34.80
N GLN A 736 -15.50 11.47 35.83
CA GLN A 736 -14.24 12.18 35.69
C GLN A 736 -13.12 11.35 36.31
N ILE A 737 -12.18 10.94 35.47
CA ILE A 737 -10.96 10.23 35.85
C ILE A 737 -9.73 11.15 35.75
N VAL A 738 -8.54 10.56 35.88
CA VAL A 738 -7.28 11.29 35.82
C VAL A 738 -7.10 11.96 34.45
N LYS A 739 -6.63 13.21 34.49
CA LYS A 739 -6.36 14.02 33.29
C LYS A 739 -5.04 13.62 32.62
N GLY A 740 -4.91 13.89 31.33
CA GLY A 740 -3.67 13.66 30.58
C GLY A 740 -3.45 12.18 30.28
N LEU A 741 -4.50 11.53 29.78
CA LEU A 741 -4.46 10.13 29.39
C LEU A 741 -3.63 9.92 28.13
N THR A 742 -2.82 8.88 28.12
CA THR A 742 -2.00 8.46 26.97
C THR A 742 -2.50 7.17 26.35
N ALA A 743 -3.06 6.28 27.17
CA ALA A 743 -3.57 4.98 26.77
C ALA A 743 -4.78 4.61 27.62
N LEU A 744 -5.70 3.83 27.04
CA LEU A 744 -6.84 3.27 27.74
C LEU A 744 -7.19 1.91 27.14
N ASP A 745 -7.59 0.97 28.00
CA ASP A 745 -8.22 -0.26 27.56
C ASP A 745 -9.39 -0.65 28.45
N TYR A 746 -10.35 -1.36 27.86
CA TYR A 746 -11.55 -1.88 28.52
C TYR A 746 -11.53 -3.40 28.49
N HIS A 747 -11.85 -4.04 29.60
CA HIS A 747 -11.88 -5.49 29.66
C HIS A 747 -13.20 -6.01 29.05
N PRO A 748 -13.18 -6.92 28.06
CA PRO A 748 -14.40 -7.28 27.31
C PRO A 748 -15.47 -8.02 28.13
N GLN A 749 -15.07 -8.76 29.18
CA GLN A 749 -15.99 -9.55 30.03
C GLN A 749 -16.11 -9.05 31.48
N ALA A 750 -15.12 -8.31 31.97
CA ALA A 750 -15.12 -7.75 33.31
C ALA A 750 -15.46 -6.26 33.16
N ASN A 751 -16.31 -5.73 34.00
CA ASN A 751 -16.71 -4.32 33.95
C ASN A 751 -15.60 -3.40 34.49
N LEU A 752 -14.43 -3.46 33.84
CA LEU A 752 -13.17 -2.82 34.21
C LEU A 752 -12.62 -2.02 33.05
N PHE A 753 -12.03 -0.88 33.36
CA PHE A 753 -11.17 -0.17 32.43
C PHE A 753 -9.92 0.34 33.14
N ALA A 754 -8.82 0.36 32.40
CA ALA A 754 -7.53 0.82 32.87
C ALA A 754 -7.10 2.03 32.06
N CYS A 755 -6.62 3.06 32.75
CA CYS A 755 -6.13 4.27 32.13
C CYS A 755 -4.66 4.50 32.48
N GLY A 756 -3.88 4.88 31.49
CA GLY A 756 -2.46 5.23 31.61
C GLY A 756 -2.28 6.72 31.44
N SER A 757 -1.45 7.32 32.29
CA SER A 757 -1.14 8.76 32.25
C SER A 757 0.33 9.01 31.88
N MET A 758 0.60 10.20 31.35
CA MET A 758 1.95 10.73 31.17
C MET A 758 2.75 10.78 32.48
N ASN A 759 2.06 10.92 33.62
CA ASN A 759 2.67 11.03 34.94
C ASN A 759 3.01 9.67 35.58
N GLN A 760 3.33 8.67 34.75
CA GLN A 760 3.77 7.32 35.18
C GLN A 760 2.77 6.65 36.12
N PHE A 761 1.49 6.88 35.85
CA PHE A 761 0.39 6.50 36.71
C PHE A 761 -0.58 5.62 35.93
N ILE A 762 -0.94 4.48 36.53
CA ILE A 762 -1.93 3.56 35.99
C ILE A 762 -3.04 3.46 37.03
N ALA A 763 -4.26 3.80 36.63
CA ALA A 763 -5.45 3.59 37.46
C ALA A 763 -6.40 2.63 36.78
N ILE A 764 -6.94 1.73 37.58
CA ILE A 764 -7.93 0.73 37.18
C ILE A 764 -9.23 1.09 37.89
N TYR A 765 -10.28 1.23 37.11
CA TYR A 765 -11.61 1.60 37.56
C TYR A 765 -12.60 0.49 37.24
N ASN A 766 -13.67 0.40 38.02
CA ASN A 766 -14.88 -0.30 37.59
C ASN A 766 -15.77 0.62 36.75
N THR A 767 -16.82 0.06 36.14
CA THR A 767 -17.79 0.84 35.35
C THR A 767 -18.60 1.85 36.16
N SER A 768 -18.69 1.74 37.50
CA SER A 768 -19.32 2.76 38.34
C SER A 768 -18.41 3.95 38.64
N GLY A 769 -17.12 3.88 38.30
CA GLY A 769 -16.13 4.94 38.51
C GLY A 769 -15.34 4.84 39.80
N GLU A 770 -15.51 3.76 40.57
CA GLU A 770 -14.69 3.48 41.74
C GLU A 770 -13.31 3.00 41.32
N VAL A 771 -12.30 3.48 42.03
CA VAL A 771 -10.90 3.09 41.83
C VAL A 771 -10.67 1.74 42.50
N ILE A 772 -10.33 0.73 41.72
CA ILE A 772 -9.97 -0.61 42.22
C ILE A 772 -8.50 -0.63 42.63
N SER A 773 -7.62 -0.10 41.77
CA SER A 773 -6.19 -0.14 42.00
C SER A 773 -5.49 1.03 41.33
N ASN A 774 -4.48 1.53 42.03
CA ASN A 774 -3.60 2.59 41.55
C ASN A 774 -2.17 2.06 41.59
N ILE A 775 -1.61 1.80 40.41
CA ILE A 775 -0.25 1.31 40.29
C ILE A 775 0.64 2.52 40.03
N LYS A 776 1.48 2.82 41.01
CA LYS A 776 2.57 3.80 40.93
C LYS A 776 3.87 3.04 41.14
N TYR A 777 4.84 3.22 40.26
CA TYR A 777 6.18 2.66 40.45
C TYR A 777 7.02 3.43 41.49
N TYR A 778 6.47 4.52 42.03
CA TYR A 778 7.08 5.31 43.09
C TYR A 778 6.67 4.79 44.47
N ASP A 779 7.47 3.88 45.04
CA ASP A 779 7.64 3.87 46.50
C ASP A 779 9.04 3.33 46.88
N GLY A 780 9.99 4.25 47.20
CA GLY A 780 11.33 3.94 47.71
C GLY A 780 12.52 4.61 46.98
N PHE A 781 13.62 4.87 47.71
CA PHE A 781 14.88 5.49 47.22
C PHE A 781 15.60 4.65 46.15
N MET A 782 15.25 3.37 46.00
CA MET A 782 15.78 2.42 45.02
C MET A 782 14.74 1.96 43.96
N GLY A 783 13.55 2.58 43.90
CA GLY A 783 12.50 2.20 42.95
C GLY A 783 12.90 2.42 41.48
N GLN A 784 12.59 1.46 40.60
CA GLN A 784 12.81 1.60 39.16
C GLN A 784 11.97 2.76 38.60
N ARG A 785 12.62 3.67 37.86
CA ARG A 785 11.96 4.83 37.24
C ARG A 785 11.28 4.41 35.94
N ILE A 786 9.97 4.17 35.98
CA ILE A 786 9.23 3.77 34.77
C ILE A 786 8.82 4.98 33.94
N GLY A 787 9.00 4.94 32.62
CA GLY A 787 8.62 6.04 31.73
C GLY A 787 7.10 6.29 31.66
N ALA A 788 6.70 7.32 30.91
CA ALA A 788 5.28 7.55 30.60
C ALA A 788 4.68 6.30 29.90
N ILE A 789 3.42 5.98 30.24
CA ILE A 789 2.73 4.81 29.70
C ILE A 789 2.38 5.04 28.23
N SER A 790 2.74 4.09 27.36
CA SER A 790 2.51 4.19 25.91
C SER A 790 1.33 3.35 25.45
N CYS A 791 1.11 2.17 26.05
CA CYS A 791 0.07 1.24 25.66
C CYS A 791 -0.43 0.41 26.85
N LEU A 792 -1.69 -0.01 26.76
CA LEU A 792 -2.38 -0.85 27.73
C LEU A 792 -3.19 -1.91 26.98
N ALA A 793 -3.22 -3.13 27.51
CA ALA A 793 -4.05 -4.21 26.97
C ALA A 793 -4.56 -5.13 28.08
N PHE A 794 -5.86 -5.36 28.13
CA PHE A 794 -6.47 -6.43 28.90
C PHE A 794 -6.41 -7.74 28.14
N HIS A 795 -6.27 -8.83 28.88
CA HIS A 795 -6.44 -10.16 28.32
C HIS A 795 -7.93 -10.39 27.97
N PRO A 796 -8.28 -11.04 26.84
CA PRO A 796 -9.68 -11.18 26.40
C PRO A 796 -10.60 -11.95 27.36
N HIS A 797 -10.03 -12.82 28.20
CA HIS A 797 -10.74 -13.63 29.19
C HIS A 797 -10.29 -13.36 30.63
N TRP A 798 -9.03 -13.63 30.96
CA TRP A 798 -8.46 -13.37 32.28
C TRP A 798 -8.43 -11.87 32.63
N PRO A 799 -8.61 -11.51 33.92
CA PRO A 799 -8.38 -10.15 34.40
C PRO A 799 -6.87 -9.90 34.56
N HIS A 800 -6.15 -9.94 33.44
CA HIS A 800 -4.74 -9.58 33.34
C HIS A 800 -4.60 -8.29 32.56
N LEU A 801 -3.75 -7.40 33.04
CA LEU A 801 -3.48 -6.11 32.41
C LEU A 801 -2.01 -6.03 32.04
N ALA A 802 -1.72 -5.93 30.75
CA ALA A 802 -0.39 -5.61 30.25
C ALA A 802 -0.21 -4.11 30.11
N VAL A 803 0.99 -3.65 30.43
CA VAL A 803 1.38 -2.25 30.45
C VAL A 803 2.72 -2.10 29.76
N GLY A 804 2.77 -1.26 28.73
CA GLY A 804 4.01 -0.84 28.08
C GLY A 804 4.35 0.62 28.39
N SER A 805 5.62 0.89 28.59
CA SER A 805 6.13 2.21 28.95
C SER A 805 7.23 2.69 28.02
N ASN A 806 7.42 4.02 27.96
CA ASN A 806 8.37 4.68 27.07
C ASN A 806 9.86 4.39 27.35
N ASP A 807 10.15 3.71 28.45
CA ASP A 807 11.48 3.30 28.92
C ASP A 807 11.84 1.86 28.53
N TYR A 808 11.17 1.31 27.51
CA TYR A 808 11.39 -0.04 26.98
C TYR A 808 10.90 -1.17 27.90
N TYR A 809 10.22 -0.90 29.01
CA TYR A 809 9.68 -1.95 29.87
C TYR A 809 8.27 -2.36 29.47
N MET A 810 7.99 -3.65 29.67
CA MET A 810 6.65 -4.21 29.67
C MET A 810 6.43 -4.96 30.98
N SER A 811 5.24 -4.79 31.56
CA SER A 811 4.81 -5.49 32.76
C SER A 811 3.40 -6.05 32.60
N ILE A 812 3.08 -7.09 33.37
CA ILE A 812 1.73 -7.66 33.42
C ILE A 812 1.29 -7.79 34.88
N TYR A 813 0.07 -7.35 35.13
CA TYR A 813 -0.58 -7.35 36.42
C TYR A 813 -1.76 -8.30 36.46
N SER A 814 -1.98 -8.92 37.61
CA SER A 814 -3.08 -9.86 37.84
C SER A 814 -3.79 -9.62 39.17
N VAL A 815 -4.94 -10.29 39.34
CA VAL A 815 -5.80 -10.19 40.54
C VAL A 815 -5.32 -11.12 41.66
N GLU A 816 -4.69 -12.24 41.32
CA GLU A 816 -4.28 -13.27 42.27
C GLU A 816 -2.78 -13.17 42.54
N LYS A 817 -2.38 -13.25 43.82
CA LYS A 817 -0.97 -13.34 44.19
C LYS A 817 -0.41 -14.67 43.69
N ARG A 818 0.61 -14.62 42.83
CA ARG A 818 1.37 -15.84 42.48
C ARG A 818 1.99 -16.37 43.78
N VAL A 819 1.59 -17.58 44.20
CA VAL A 819 2.28 -18.28 45.31
C VAL A 819 3.69 -18.55 44.79
N ARG A 820 4.66 -17.78 45.30
CA ARG A 820 6.07 -17.84 44.88
C ARG A 820 6.74 -19.12 45.30
#